data_AF-A0A944ZS91-F1
#
_entry.id   AF-A0A944ZS91-F1
#
_cell.length_a   1.000
_cell.length_b   1.000
_cell.length_c   1.000
_cell.angle_alpha   90.00
_cell.angle_beta   90.00
_cell.angle_gamma   90.00
#
_symmetry.space_group_name_H-M   'P 1'
#
loop_
_entity.id
_entity.type
_entity.pdbx_description
1 polymer ?
#
loop_
_entity_poly.entity_id
_entity_poly.type
_entity_poly.pdbx_seq_one_letter_code
_entity_poly.pdbx_strand_id
1 'polypeptide(L)'
;NKIEKVSSYDTETKKETGAVKKLRIYPIEYSEEKKGLLDCVGKDGVVLDDELDVTDEFYDSWNKFMEDASQRYKTLSFTSFNEDEENHQHLHFYSVLKYRTGYDFANDLRDKIHGEWKTLIFTKKRDEVSALLDDQKVPFREKLPKDGFSEGAVYLIDVDKEDVFPQAFQSPDNKLLLLTDVEISLLKEKVDKPVSHKVFEDFLGGLKQGDFVVHSDHGIAKFQGLDRKTVDDITREYLKLAYAENDKLFVPIDQADKVGKYIGSEELMPKLTRLGSAEWSTLTNKVRKETQKIAKELLALYAERSAAVGFAYKKDLSVQDEFEKTFPYEETPGQIKAINDVKSDMESDEPMDRLICGDVGFGKTEVAMRAAFKAVQDGKQVALVSPITILTDQHYRSFKKRMEPFHVRIEMLSRFKSAKDQKVALTRLEKGEADIVIGTHRLLQPDVKFKNLGLIIVDEEQRFGVGQKEKLKEMRAEVDILTLTATPIPRTLNICLNKLRDITTITTPPPGRLPVITEVRKYSPGLVRDAVLREVARGGQVYFLHNKVQTIDSTAEKLRELVPEATFGVAHGKLGSGDLEERVVSFKEGKFDVLVSSTIIENGIDLANANTLIVNNAEKFGLAQLYQLRGRVGRSKTQAYAYFMYHGQRLKLDAKKRLRAIVEASDLGSGFQIAMKDLEIRGAGDILGANQHGVINVVGVTHFMRMLNKAVEDLKAGRAGGPGVAEEQEVSIELPIPAFIPDQYIVNSKDKIGVYQKLAAVGELAYLSEVREELVQEFGKMPREVLNLFRIIEVKILSKKAGLTNVRAETVMGGKEKEIVLTMGDRVTPA
;
A
#
# COMPACT_ATOMS: atom_id res chain seq x y z
N ASN A 1 -18.99 -29.71 -41.79
CA ASN A 1 -20.18 -29.13 -41.12
C ASN A 1 -20.73 -27.97 -41.95
N LYS A 2 -21.77 -28.21 -42.76
CA LYS A 2 -22.52 -27.11 -43.40
C LYS A 2 -23.64 -26.69 -42.45
N ILE A 3 -23.64 -25.43 -42.06
CA ILE A 3 -24.71 -24.85 -41.23
C ILE A 3 -25.92 -24.62 -42.15
N GLU A 4 -27.03 -25.31 -41.90
CA GLU A 4 -28.23 -25.25 -42.75
C GLU A 4 -29.10 -24.01 -42.49
N LYS A 5 -29.11 -23.49 -41.25
CA LYS A 5 -29.90 -22.31 -40.86
C LYS A 5 -29.30 -21.64 -39.62
N VAL A 6 -29.34 -20.30 -39.57
CA VAL A 6 -29.02 -19.51 -38.38
C VAL A 6 -30.22 -18.63 -38.04
N SER A 7 -30.63 -18.68 -36.78
CA SER A 7 -31.87 -18.05 -36.30
C SER A 7 -31.58 -17.15 -35.09
N SER A 8 -32.32 -16.06 -34.96
CA SER A 8 -32.36 -15.27 -33.73
C SER A 8 -33.39 -15.87 -32.77
N TYR A 9 -33.04 -15.92 -31.50
CA TYR A 9 -33.85 -16.56 -30.47
C TYR A 9 -34.07 -15.56 -29.32
N ASP A 10 -35.33 -15.34 -28.95
CA ASP A 10 -35.67 -14.56 -27.76
C ASP A 10 -35.58 -15.48 -26.53
N THR A 11 -34.66 -15.15 -25.64
CA THR A 11 -34.32 -15.92 -24.45
C THR A 11 -35.41 -15.89 -23.38
N GLU A 12 -36.29 -14.88 -23.36
CA GLU A 12 -37.40 -14.79 -22.40
C GLU A 12 -38.62 -15.57 -22.87
N THR A 13 -39.00 -15.40 -24.13
CA THR A 13 -40.20 -16.04 -24.68
C THR A 13 -39.98 -17.44 -25.25
N LYS A 14 -38.70 -17.86 -25.37
CA LYS A 14 -38.28 -19.13 -25.98
C LYS A 14 -38.83 -19.33 -27.39
N LYS A 15 -38.92 -18.25 -28.18
CA LYS A 15 -39.40 -18.29 -29.56
C LYS A 15 -38.33 -17.78 -30.52
N GLU A 16 -38.32 -18.38 -31.70
CA GLU A 16 -37.49 -17.94 -32.82
C GLU A 16 -38.03 -16.60 -33.34
N THR A 17 -37.24 -15.53 -33.24
CA THR A 17 -37.66 -14.16 -33.60
C THR A 17 -37.39 -13.81 -35.06
N GLY A 18 -36.54 -14.56 -35.75
CA GLY A 18 -36.27 -14.35 -37.17
C GLY A 18 -35.11 -15.20 -37.71
N ALA A 19 -35.10 -15.40 -39.03
CA ALA A 19 -33.98 -16.03 -39.72
C ALA A 19 -32.89 -14.97 -40.03
N VAL A 20 -31.65 -15.24 -39.61
CA VAL A 20 -30.51 -14.36 -39.86
C VAL A 20 -30.09 -14.53 -41.33
N LYS A 21 -30.44 -13.58 -42.19
CA LYS A 21 -30.19 -13.67 -43.65
C LYS A 21 -28.71 -13.66 -44.03
N LYS A 22 -27.83 -13.13 -43.18
CA LYS A 22 -26.38 -13.05 -43.44
C LYS A 22 -25.62 -13.04 -42.13
N LEU A 23 -24.91 -14.12 -41.84
CA LEU A 23 -23.97 -14.22 -40.72
C LEU A 23 -22.56 -14.12 -41.31
N ARG A 24 -21.86 -13.00 -41.07
CA ARG A 24 -20.42 -12.90 -41.37
C ARG A 24 -19.65 -13.36 -40.15
N ILE A 25 -19.36 -14.66 -40.10
CA ILE A 25 -18.32 -15.17 -39.22
C ILE A 25 -17.00 -14.85 -39.91
N TYR A 26 -16.10 -14.15 -39.24
CA TYR A 26 -14.70 -14.03 -39.68
C TYR A 26 -13.93 -15.17 -39.02
N PRO A 27 -13.78 -16.34 -39.67
CA PRO A 27 -12.92 -17.38 -39.13
C PRO A 27 -11.48 -16.85 -39.11
N ILE A 28 -10.81 -16.96 -37.97
CA ILE A 28 -9.35 -17.02 -37.98
C ILE A 28 -9.02 -18.40 -38.58
N GLU A 29 -8.89 -18.46 -39.91
CA GLU A 29 -8.43 -19.68 -40.58
C GLU A 29 -6.95 -19.90 -40.25
N TYR A 30 -6.70 -20.78 -39.28
CA TYR A 30 -5.42 -21.44 -39.09
C TYR A 30 -5.25 -22.47 -40.22
N SER A 31 -4.86 -22.02 -41.42
CA SER A 31 -4.42 -22.94 -42.46
C SER A 31 -3.09 -23.58 -42.05
N GLU A 32 -2.90 -24.88 -42.28
CA GLU A 32 -1.65 -25.61 -42.00
C GLU A 32 -0.40 -25.00 -42.68
N GLU A 33 -0.57 -24.12 -43.68
CA GLU A 33 0.50 -23.38 -44.33
C GLU A 33 1.04 -22.16 -43.55
N LYS A 34 0.33 -21.68 -42.51
CA LYS A 34 0.75 -20.52 -41.70
C LYS A 34 1.72 -20.98 -40.61
N LYS A 35 2.95 -20.48 -40.64
CA LYS A 35 4.06 -20.94 -39.77
C LYS A 35 4.12 -20.19 -38.44
N GLY A 36 3.46 -19.04 -38.30
CA GLY A 36 3.42 -18.28 -37.04
C GLY A 36 2.22 -17.33 -36.89
N LEU A 37 2.05 -16.77 -35.68
CA LEU A 37 0.96 -15.85 -35.31
C LEU A 37 0.86 -14.62 -36.24
N LEU A 38 2.02 -14.11 -36.68
CA LEU A 38 2.12 -12.97 -37.59
C LEU A 38 1.56 -13.25 -38.98
N ASP A 39 1.48 -14.52 -39.41
CA ASP A 39 0.90 -14.90 -40.71
C ASP A 39 -0.65 -14.87 -40.68
N CYS A 40 -1.24 -14.70 -39.50
CA CYS A 40 -2.68 -14.51 -39.31
C CYS A 40 -3.10 -13.04 -39.36
N VAL A 41 -2.15 -12.10 -39.31
CA VAL A 41 -2.40 -10.66 -39.33
C VAL A 41 -2.46 -10.19 -40.80
N GLY A 42 -3.51 -9.48 -41.18
CA GLY A 42 -3.63 -8.92 -42.54
C GLY A 42 -2.57 -7.85 -42.82
N LYS A 43 -2.31 -7.52 -44.09
CA LYS A 43 -1.26 -6.54 -44.49
C LYS A 43 -1.42 -5.14 -43.87
N ASP A 44 -2.63 -4.74 -43.50
CA ASP A 44 -2.93 -3.47 -42.81
C ASP A 44 -3.06 -3.63 -41.29
N GLY A 45 -2.66 -4.79 -40.75
CA GLY A 45 -2.77 -5.09 -39.33
C GLY A 45 -1.84 -4.25 -38.49
N VAL A 46 -2.29 -3.99 -37.26
CA VAL A 46 -1.52 -3.31 -36.23
C VAL A 46 -1.19 -4.33 -35.14
N VAL A 47 0.08 -4.39 -34.74
CA VAL A 47 0.53 -5.18 -33.59
C VAL A 47 0.60 -4.24 -32.39
N LEU A 48 -0.18 -4.53 -31.35
CA LEU A 48 -0.13 -3.82 -30.09
C LEU A 48 0.66 -4.68 -29.09
N ASP A 49 1.79 -4.16 -28.61
CA ASP A 49 2.56 -4.79 -27.55
C ASP A 49 2.36 -4.01 -26.24
N ASP A 50 1.69 -4.63 -25.28
CA ASP A 50 1.48 -4.09 -23.93
C ASP A 50 2.56 -4.64 -22.99
N GLU A 51 3.83 -4.44 -23.39
CA GLU A 51 5.08 -4.88 -22.75
C GLU A 51 4.85 -5.89 -21.61
N LEU A 52 4.50 -7.12 -21.98
CA LEU A 52 4.36 -8.19 -21.01
C LEU A 52 5.70 -8.38 -20.30
N ASP A 53 5.69 -8.68 -19.01
CA ASP A 53 6.90 -9.02 -18.25
C ASP A 53 7.45 -10.36 -18.79
N VAL A 54 8.11 -10.33 -19.95
CA VAL A 54 8.76 -11.48 -20.57
C VAL A 54 9.91 -11.88 -19.66
N THR A 55 9.87 -13.11 -19.16
CA THR A 55 10.95 -13.62 -18.31
C THR A 55 12.27 -13.57 -19.05
N ASP A 56 13.37 -13.52 -18.30
CA ASP A 56 14.70 -13.39 -18.89
C ASP A 56 15.00 -14.47 -19.95
N GLU A 57 14.40 -15.64 -19.81
CA GLU A 57 14.50 -16.80 -20.70
C GLU A 57 13.85 -16.60 -22.09
N PHE A 58 12.76 -15.85 -22.21
CA PHE A 58 12.03 -15.64 -23.48
C PHE A 58 12.26 -14.26 -24.09
N TYR A 59 13.10 -13.42 -23.48
CA TYR A 59 13.29 -12.04 -23.91
C TYR A 59 13.89 -11.92 -25.31
N ASP A 60 14.92 -12.71 -25.61
CA ASP A 60 15.59 -12.65 -26.92
C ASP A 60 14.70 -13.20 -28.03
N SER A 61 13.89 -14.22 -27.75
CA SER A 61 12.92 -14.75 -28.71
C SER A 61 11.75 -13.79 -28.93
N TRP A 62 11.28 -13.10 -27.88
CA TRP A 62 10.27 -12.06 -27.99
C TRP A 62 10.76 -10.85 -28.79
N ASN A 63 11.96 -10.34 -28.51
CA ASN A 63 12.54 -9.22 -29.26
C ASN A 63 12.71 -9.56 -30.72
N LYS A 64 13.18 -10.78 -31.03
CA LYS A 64 13.28 -11.25 -32.41
C LYS A 64 11.91 -11.32 -33.09
N PHE A 65 10.87 -11.78 -32.37
CA PHE A 65 9.50 -11.79 -32.86
C PHE A 65 8.97 -10.36 -33.12
N MET A 66 9.24 -9.42 -32.22
CA MET A 66 8.82 -8.02 -32.36
C MET A 66 9.59 -7.29 -33.47
N GLU A 67 10.87 -7.61 -33.67
CA GLU A 67 11.66 -7.13 -34.80
C GLU A 67 11.05 -7.62 -36.12
N ASP A 68 10.77 -8.92 -36.24
CA ASP A 68 10.07 -9.50 -37.40
C ASP A 68 8.67 -8.89 -37.60
N ALA A 69 7.94 -8.59 -36.52
CA ALA A 69 6.63 -7.94 -36.57
C ALA A 69 6.73 -6.49 -37.09
N SER A 70 7.69 -5.72 -36.59
CA SER A 70 7.92 -4.32 -36.96
C SER A 70 8.31 -4.13 -38.43
N GLN A 71 8.97 -5.14 -39.02
CA GLN A 71 9.31 -5.14 -40.44
C GLN A 71 8.10 -5.40 -41.35
N ARG A 72 7.05 -6.05 -40.83
CA ARG A 72 5.89 -6.50 -41.61
C ARG A 72 4.61 -5.69 -41.35
N TYR A 73 4.48 -5.10 -40.17
CA TYR A 73 3.25 -4.46 -39.69
C TYR A 73 3.54 -3.14 -38.98
N LYS A 74 2.50 -2.32 -38.81
CA LYS A 74 2.58 -1.17 -37.90
C LYS A 74 2.55 -1.68 -36.48
N THR A 75 3.55 -1.31 -35.68
CA THR A 75 3.66 -1.73 -34.29
C THR A 75 3.49 -0.54 -33.37
N LEU A 76 2.68 -0.69 -32.34
CA LEU A 76 2.59 0.25 -31.22
C LEU A 76 3.01 -0.51 -29.96
N SER A 77 4.05 -0.02 -29.29
CA SER A 77 4.56 -0.62 -28.06
C SER A 77 4.29 0.32 -26.89
N PHE A 78 3.65 -0.20 -25.84
CA PHE A 78 3.50 0.49 -24.58
C PHE A 78 4.65 0.10 -23.68
N THR A 79 5.52 1.03 -23.29
CA THR A 79 6.61 0.75 -22.37
C THR A 79 6.34 1.33 -21.00
N SER A 80 6.84 0.64 -19.97
CA SER A 80 6.64 1.01 -18.57
C SER A 80 7.44 2.26 -18.16
N PHE A 81 8.45 2.61 -18.95
CA PHE A 81 9.39 3.69 -18.66
C PHE A 81 9.57 4.59 -19.87
N ASN A 82 9.85 5.86 -19.59
CA ASN A 82 10.09 6.88 -20.62
C ASN A 82 11.41 6.58 -21.36
N GLU A 83 11.35 6.59 -22.69
CA GLU A 83 12.50 6.43 -23.60
C GLU A 83 12.76 7.69 -24.43
N ASP A 84 14.04 8.01 -24.66
CA ASP A 84 14.50 9.17 -25.44
C ASP A 84 14.64 8.81 -26.94
N GLU A 85 13.59 8.28 -27.55
CA GLU A 85 13.57 7.92 -28.98
C GLU A 85 12.61 8.83 -29.78
N GLU A 86 12.97 9.21 -31.01
CA GLU A 86 12.17 10.13 -31.83
C GLU A 86 10.75 9.61 -32.14
N ASN A 87 10.57 8.28 -32.15
CA ASN A 87 9.28 7.62 -32.40
C ASN A 87 8.52 7.28 -31.11
N HIS A 88 8.99 7.74 -29.95
CA HIS A 88 8.38 7.49 -28.66
C HIS A 88 7.57 8.71 -28.22
N GLN A 89 6.30 8.50 -27.87
CA GLN A 89 5.43 9.56 -27.33
C GLN A 89 5.15 9.28 -25.86
N HIS A 90 5.59 10.18 -24.99
CA HIS A 90 5.24 10.13 -23.58
C HIS A 90 3.80 10.56 -23.37
N LEU A 91 3.00 9.70 -22.75
CA LEU A 91 1.65 10.02 -22.32
C LEU A 91 1.65 10.18 -20.80
N HIS A 92 1.67 11.42 -20.32
CA HIS A 92 1.58 11.67 -18.89
C HIS A 92 0.11 11.61 -18.45
N PHE A 93 -0.22 10.51 -17.78
CA PHE A 93 -1.45 10.35 -17.01
C PHE A 93 -1.10 10.37 -15.52
N TYR A 94 -1.66 11.32 -14.79
CA TYR A 94 -1.52 11.40 -13.34
C TYR A 94 -2.85 11.06 -12.68
N SER A 95 -2.78 10.54 -11.46
CA SER A 95 -3.96 10.40 -10.61
C SER A 95 -4.62 11.76 -10.38
N VAL A 96 -5.93 11.72 -10.20
CA VAL A 96 -6.73 12.89 -9.82
C VAL A 96 -6.58 13.17 -8.33
N LEU A 97 -6.59 14.45 -7.95
CA LEU A 97 -6.67 14.87 -6.56
C LEU A 97 -7.97 14.39 -5.91
N LYS A 98 -7.87 13.79 -4.72
CA LYS A 98 -9.07 13.43 -3.93
C LYS A 98 -9.63 14.68 -3.26
N TYR A 99 -10.83 15.09 -3.65
CA TYR A 99 -11.50 16.25 -3.09
C TYR A 99 -12.11 15.93 -1.72
N ARG A 100 -11.90 16.81 -0.74
CA ARG A 100 -12.38 16.63 0.64
C ARG A 100 -13.58 17.50 0.97
N THR A 101 -13.62 18.67 0.36
CA THR A 101 -14.70 19.63 0.53
C THR A 101 -15.21 20.05 -0.84
N GLY A 102 -16.50 20.41 -0.92
CA GLY A 102 -17.09 20.94 -2.15
C GLY A 102 -16.36 22.21 -2.62
N TYR A 103 -15.77 22.95 -1.67
CA TYR A 103 -14.96 24.13 -1.94
C TYR A 103 -13.64 23.82 -2.65
N ASP A 104 -12.89 22.81 -2.19
CA ASP A 104 -11.65 22.37 -2.85
C ASP A 104 -11.92 21.86 -4.26
N PHE A 105 -12.99 21.08 -4.40
CA PHE A 105 -13.47 20.58 -5.68
C PHE A 105 -13.78 21.72 -6.65
N ALA A 106 -14.56 22.71 -6.20
CA ALA A 106 -14.94 23.85 -7.01
C ALA A 106 -13.74 24.73 -7.39
N ASN A 107 -12.78 24.93 -6.48
CA ASN A 107 -11.59 25.72 -6.77
C ASN A 107 -10.72 25.06 -7.83
N ASP A 108 -10.45 23.75 -7.71
CA ASP A 108 -9.69 23.04 -8.74
C ASP A 108 -10.41 23.12 -10.09
N LEU A 109 -11.73 22.92 -10.13
CA LEU A 109 -12.48 23.09 -11.38
C LEU A 109 -12.37 24.51 -11.96
N ARG A 110 -12.42 25.56 -11.13
CA ARG A 110 -12.25 26.95 -11.60
C ARG A 110 -10.83 27.20 -12.11
N ASP A 111 -9.81 26.67 -11.45
CA ASP A 111 -8.42 26.77 -11.87
C ASP A 111 -8.20 26.04 -13.21
N LYS A 112 -8.81 24.85 -13.36
CA LYS A 112 -8.79 24.06 -14.59
C LYS A 112 -9.52 24.79 -15.73
N ILE A 113 -10.66 25.42 -15.46
CA ILE A 113 -11.36 26.29 -16.43
C ILE A 113 -10.45 27.44 -16.88
N HIS A 114 -9.81 28.14 -15.95
CA HIS A 114 -8.87 29.24 -16.27
C HIS A 114 -7.63 28.74 -17.03
N GLY A 115 -7.17 27.53 -16.72
CA GLY A 115 -6.06 26.87 -17.42
C GLY A 115 -6.43 26.27 -18.77
N GLU A 116 -7.67 26.47 -19.25
CA GLU A 116 -8.22 25.94 -20.50
C GLU A 116 -8.31 24.41 -20.54
N TRP A 117 -8.46 23.77 -19.39
CA TRP A 117 -8.60 22.31 -19.30
C TRP A 117 -9.98 21.85 -19.77
N LYS A 118 -10.00 20.66 -20.36
CA LYS A 118 -11.20 19.90 -20.71
C LYS A 118 -11.51 19.00 -19.52
N THR A 119 -12.63 19.22 -18.84
CA THR A 119 -13.02 18.39 -17.68
C THR A 119 -14.25 17.55 -18.00
N LEU A 120 -14.17 16.24 -17.78
CA LEU A 120 -15.24 15.28 -17.98
C LEU A 120 -15.61 14.64 -16.64
N ILE A 121 -16.87 14.73 -16.25
CA ILE A 121 -17.39 14.17 -15.00
C ILE A 121 -18.42 13.10 -15.35
N PHE A 122 -18.05 11.83 -15.17
CA PHE A 122 -18.94 10.70 -15.35
C PHE A 122 -19.65 10.40 -14.03
N THR A 123 -20.98 10.50 -14.00
CA THR A 123 -21.76 10.34 -12.76
C THR A 123 -22.98 9.45 -12.95
N LYS A 124 -23.25 8.58 -11.98
CA LYS A 124 -24.52 7.84 -11.82
C LYS A 124 -25.52 8.62 -10.95
N LYS A 125 -25.10 9.76 -10.41
CA LYS A 125 -25.83 10.61 -9.44
C LYS A 125 -25.94 12.04 -9.95
N ARG A 126 -26.40 12.18 -11.19
CA ARG A 126 -26.50 13.45 -11.89
C ARG A 126 -27.12 14.58 -11.05
N ASP A 127 -28.24 14.31 -10.39
CA ASP A 127 -28.96 15.33 -9.60
C ASP A 127 -28.12 15.81 -8.40
N GLU A 128 -27.36 14.93 -7.75
CA GLU A 128 -26.49 15.29 -6.62
C GLU A 128 -25.29 16.13 -7.09
N VAL A 129 -24.64 15.72 -8.19
CA VAL A 129 -23.43 16.40 -8.69
C VAL A 129 -23.76 17.74 -9.34
N SER A 130 -24.86 17.83 -10.09
CA SER A 130 -25.33 19.10 -10.67
C SER A 130 -25.68 20.12 -9.58
N ALA A 131 -26.41 19.71 -8.54
CA ALA A 131 -26.73 20.58 -7.41
C ALA A 131 -25.48 21.11 -6.69
N LEU A 132 -24.44 20.27 -6.54
CA LEU A 132 -23.16 20.67 -5.97
C LEU A 132 -22.43 21.71 -6.84
N LEU A 133 -22.39 21.50 -8.16
CA LEU A 133 -21.75 22.45 -9.09
C LEU A 133 -22.49 23.78 -9.12
N ASP A 134 -23.82 23.76 -9.07
CA ASP A 134 -24.67 24.95 -9.00
C ASP A 134 -24.47 25.73 -7.69
N ASP A 135 -24.48 25.04 -6.54
CA ASP A 135 -24.23 25.64 -5.22
C ASP A 135 -22.88 26.36 -5.18
N GLN A 136 -21.85 25.73 -5.75
CA GLN A 136 -20.50 26.27 -5.81
C GLN A 136 -20.24 27.21 -7.00
N LYS A 137 -21.27 27.53 -7.80
CA LYS A 137 -21.22 28.43 -8.97
C LYS A 137 -20.16 28.04 -10.01
N VAL A 138 -19.99 26.75 -10.27
CA VAL A 138 -19.08 26.24 -11.31
C VAL A 138 -19.87 26.01 -12.60
N PRO A 139 -19.50 26.64 -13.74
CA PRO A 139 -20.22 26.46 -14.99
C PRO A 139 -19.97 25.06 -15.58
N PHE A 140 -21.03 24.34 -15.93
CA PHE A 140 -20.94 23.01 -16.56
C PHE A 140 -21.93 22.85 -17.75
N ARG A 141 -21.70 21.81 -18.55
CA ARG A 141 -22.52 21.45 -19.72
C ARG A 141 -22.99 20.01 -19.58
N GLU A 142 -24.26 19.76 -19.89
CA GLU A 142 -24.90 18.45 -19.65
C GLU A 142 -24.85 17.47 -20.83
N LYS A 143 -24.11 17.78 -21.90
CA LYS A 143 -24.05 16.95 -23.11
C LYS A 143 -22.67 16.98 -23.77
N LEU A 144 -22.24 15.80 -24.24
CA LEU A 144 -21.09 15.64 -25.13
C LEU A 144 -21.33 16.36 -26.47
N PRO A 145 -20.46 17.29 -26.90
CA PRO A 145 -20.55 17.88 -28.23
C PRO A 145 -20.19 16.84 -29.30
N LYS A 146 -20.87 16.88 -30.46
CA LYS A 146 -20.56 15.99 -31.60
C LYS A 146 -19.21 16.32 -32.26
N ASP A 147 -18.71 17.54 -32.07
CA ASP A 147 -17.53 18.08 -32.76
C ASP A 147 -16.29 18.18 -31.83
N GLY A 148 -16.29 17.48 -30.69
CA GLY A 148 -15.17 17.42 -29.75
C GLY A 148 -15.29 18.32 -28.52
N PHE A 149 -14.34 18.21 -27.59
CA PHE A 149 -14.37 18.89 -26.29
C PHE A 149 -13.84 20.32 -26.38
N SER A 150 -14.65 21.32 -26.02
CA SER A 150 -14.19 22.71 -25.86
C SER A 150 -13.20 22.86 -24.71
N GLU A 151 -12.18 23.69 -24.91
CA GLU A 151 -11.23 24.11 -23.88
C GLU A 151 -11.91 24.94 -22.79
N GLY A 152 -11.47 24.77 -21.54
CA GLY A 152 -12.01 25.48 -20.37
C GLY A 152 -13.45 25.10 -20.00
N ALA A 153 -13.94 23.93 -20.43
CA ALA A 153 -15.32 23.50 -20.19
C ALA A 153 -15.41 22.24 -19.32
N VAL A 154 -16.38 22.23 -18.40
CA VAL A 154 -16.76 21.09 -17.57
C VAL A 154 -17.97 20.40 -18.18
N TYR A 155 -17.88 19.11 -18.46
CA TYR A 155 -18.96 18.30 -19.00
C TYR A 155 -19.43 17.30 -17.95
N LEU A 156 -20.72 17.35 -17.62
CA LEU A 156 -21.37 16.36 -16.79
C LEU A 156 -22.00 15.30 -17.72
N ILE A 157 -21.56 14.05 -17.56
CA ILE A 157 -21.95 12.92 -18.39
C ILE A 157 -22.67 11.93 -17.49
N ASP A 158 -23.95 11.72 -17.79
CA ASP A 158 -24.78 10.73 -17.11
C ASP A 158 -24.34 9.32 -17.54
N VAL A 159 -24.14 8.45 -16.56
CA VAL A 159 -23.77 7.05 -16.75
C VAL A 159 -24.91 6.21 -16.20
N ASP A 160 -25.40 5.26 -16.99
CA ASP A 160 -26.44 4.36 -16.53
C ASP A 160 -25.98 3.60 -15.29
N LYS A 161 -26.91 3.30 -14.38
CA LYS A 161 -26.58 2.63 -13.10
C LYS A 161 -25.81 1.32 -13.30
N GLU A 162 -26.07 0.64 -14.41
CA GLU A 162 -25.51 -0.67 -14.78
C GLU A 162 -24.18 -0.56 -15.55
N ASP A 163 -23.77 0.63 -16.00
CA ASP A 163 -22.55 0.85 -16.80
C ASP A 163 -21.27 0.97 -15.93
N VAL A 164 -20.13 0.61 -16.52
CA VAL A 164 -18.81 0.65 -15.87
C VAL A 164 -18.25 2.07 -15.91
N PHE A 165 -17.69 2.54 -14.79
CA PHE A 165 -16.99 3.82 -14.76
C PHE A 165 -15.60 3.71 -15.42
N PRO A 166 -15.17 4.70 -16.22
CA PRO A 166 -13.76 4.84 -16.55
C PRO A 166 -12.92 5.12 -15.29
N GLN A 167 -11.62 4.78 -15.30
CA GLN A 167 -10.72 5.25 -14.24
C GLN A 167 -10.52 6.77 -14.37
N ALA A 168 -10.59 7.48 -13.24
CA ALA A 168 -10.29 8.89 -13.18
C ALA A 168 -8.79 9.16 -13.38
N PHE A 169 -8.46 10.14 -14.22
CA PHE A 169 -7.08 10.56 -14.47
C PHE A 169 -7.03 12.03 -14.88
N GLN A 170 -5.84 12.62 -14.84
CA GLN A 170 -5.55 13.91 -15.45
C GLN A 170 -4.34 13.81 -16.37
N SER A 171 -4.40 14.48 -17.52
CA SER A 171 -3.31 14.57 -18.49
C SER A 171 -2.96 16.04 -18.72
N PRO A 172 -1.91 16.58 -18.07
CA PRO A 172 -1.45 17.94 -18.25
C PRO A 172 -1.08 18.27 -19.69
N ASP A 173 -0.43 17.35 -20.41
CA ASP A 173 -0.02 17.57 -21.80
C ASP A 173 -1.22 17.83 -22.71
N ASN A 174 -2.33 17.13 -22.46
CA ASN A 174 -3.57 17.26 -23.20
C ASN A 174 -4.57 18.23 -22.54
N LYS A 175 -4.18 18.84 -21.40
CA LYS A 175 -5.05 19.59 -20.49
C LYS A 175 -6.41 18.91 -20.26
N LEU A 176 -6.40 17.60 -19.98
CA LEU A 176 -7.62 16.79 -19.81
C LEU A 176 -7.76 16.34 -18.36
N LEU A 177 -8.96 16.45 -17.80
CA LEU A 177 -9.32 15.94 -16.47
C LEU A 177 -10.56 15.04 -16.61
N LEU A 178 -10.47 13.80 -16.12
CA LEU A 178 -11.59 12.87 -16.05
C LEU A 178 -11.87 12.53 -14.60
N LEU A 179 -13.12 12.71 -14.18
CA LEU A 179 -13.62 12.45 -12.83
C LEU A 179 -14.78 11.45 -12.86
N THR A 180 -14.93 10.70 -11.77
CA THR A 180 -16.10 9.85 -11.54
C THR A 180 -16.76 10.14 -10.20
N ASP A 181 -17.88 9.47 -9.93
CA ASP A 181 -18.53 9.51 -8.60
C ASP A 181 -17.59 9.08 -7.47
N VAL A 182 -16.55 8.29 -7.74
CA VAL A 182 -15.61 7.83 -6.73
C VAL A 182 -14.85 9.00 -6.10
N GLU A 183 -14.31 9.89 -6.93
CA GLU A 183 -13.55 11.06 -6.49
C GLU A 183 -14.46 12.08 -5.79
N ILE A 184 -15.71 12.17 -6.21
CA ILE A 184 -16.72 13.10 -5.67
C ILE A 184 -17.35 12.54 -4.38
N SER A 185 -17.35 11.22 -4.18
CA SER A 185 -17.99 10.55 -3.03
C SER A 185 -17.37 10.88 -1.66
N LEU A 186 -16.13 11.38 -1.65
CA LEU A 186 -15.39 11.79 -0.45
C LEU A 186 -15.88 13.13 0.14
N LEU A 187 -16.76 13.84 -0.56
CA LEU A 187 -17.39 15.08 -0.10
C LEU A 187 -18.47 14.86 0.96
N LYS A 188 -18.87 13.60 1.22
CA LYS A 188 -19.75 13.26 2.33
C LYS A 188 -18.91 13.05 3.59
N GLU A 189 -19.28 13.69 4.70
CA GLU A 189 -18.86 13.28 6.04
C GLU A 189 -19.21 11.79 6.21
N LYS A 190 -18.22 10.91 6.08
CA LYS A 190 -18.40 9.50 6.40
C LYS A 190 -18.25 9.34 7.90
N VAL A 191 -19.31 8.81 8.51
CA VAL A 191 -19.28 8.13 9.80
C VAL A 191 -18.09 7.16 9.81
N ASP A 192 -17.26 7.25 10.87
CA ASP A 192 -16.10 6.39 11.09
C ASP A 192 -16.43 4.93 10.82
N LYS A 193 -15.83 4.35 9.78
CA LYS A 193 -15.86 2.91 9.53
C LYS A 193 -14.52 2.30 9.93
N PRO A 194 -14.51 1.11 10.57
CA PRO A 194 -13.27 0.47 10.98
C PRO A 194 -12.46 0.07 9.74
N VAL A 195 -11.31 0.74 9.59
CA VAL A 195 -10.35 0.59 8.48
C VAL A 195 -9.69 -0.80 8.47
N SER A 196 -9.87 -1.61 9.52
CA SER A 196 -9.08 -2.82 9.76
C SER A 196 -9.38 -4.00 8.84
N HIS A 197 -10.58 -4.11 8.25
CA HIS A 197 -10.93 -5.27 7.41
C HIS A 197 -10.42 -5.17 5.96
N LYS A 198 -10.31 -3.96 5.40
CA LYS A 198 -9.83 -3.77 4.00
C LYS A 198 -8.37 -4.14 3.80
N VAL A 199 -7.54 -3.96 4.83
CA VAL A 199 -6.09 -4.05 4.73
C VAL A 199 -5.59 -5.48 4.50
N PHE A 200 -6.32 -6.49 4.98
CA PHE A 200 -5.94 -7.90 4.78
C PHE A 200 -6.46 -8.45 3.44
N GLU A 201 -7.51 -7.86 2.88
CA GLU A 201 -8.06 -8.25 1.58
C GLU A 201 -7.15 -7.83 0.42
N ASP A 202 -6.53 -6.65 0.51
CA ASP A 202 -5.53 -6.17 -0.46
C ASP A 202 -4.29 -7.09 -0.55
N PHE A 203 -4.01 -7.87 0.50
CA PHE A 203 -2.87 -8.81 0.55
C PHE A 203 -3.13 -10.11 -0.24
N LEU A 204 -4.40 -10.44 -0.53
CA LEU A 204 -4.79 -11.69 -1.18
C LEU A 204 -4.89 -11.55 -2.72
N GLY A 205 -5.18 -10.33 -3.20
CA GLY A 205 -5.48 -10.04 -4.61
C GLY A 205 -4.23 -9.89 -5.48
N GLY A 206 -3.71 -10.98 -6.04
CA GLY A 206 -2.65 -10.89 -7.05
C GLY A 206 -2.05 -12.20 -7.53
N LEU A 207 -2.79 -13.31 -7.44
CA LEU A 207 -2.32 -14.62 -7.88
C LEU A 207 -2.25 -14.70 -9.40
N LYS A 208 -1.04 -14.92 -9.93
CA LYS A 208 -0.81 -15.22 -11.35
C LYS A 208 -0.55 -16.70 -11.54
N GLN A 209 -0.95 -17.23 -12.70
CA GLN A 209 -0.60 -18.59 -13.08
C GLN A 209 0.93 -18.75 -13.02
N GLY A 210 1.39 -19.81 -12.35
CA GLY A 210 2.80 -20.07 -12.10
C GLY A 210 3.31 -19.59 -10.74
N ASP A 211 2.57 -18.73 -10.03
CA ASP A 211 2.91 -18.30 -8.68
C ASP A 211 2.91 -19.50 -7.70
N PHE A 212 3.80 -19.45 -6.72
CA PHE A 212 3.77 -20.37 -5.59
C PHE A 212 2.68 -19.94 -4.61
N VAL A 213 1.95 -20.91 -4.07
CA VAL A 213 0.87 -20.70 -3.11
C VAL A 213 0.99 -21.66 -1.95
N VAL A 214 0.44 -21.28 -0.82
CA VAL A 214 0.34 -22.12 0.38
C VAL A 214 -1.13 -22.46 0.58
N HIS A 215 -1.46 -23.74 0.44
CA HIS A 215 -2.73 -24.26 0.92
C HIS A 215 -2.61 -24.59 2.41
N SER A 216 -3.58 -24.14 3.20
CA SER A 216 -3.61 -24.35 4.66
C SER A 216 -3.28 -25.78 5.09
N ASP A 217 -3.94 -26.74 4.44
CA ASP A 217 -3.94 -28.15 4.86
C ASP A 217 -2.93 -29.01 4.10
N HIS A 218 -2.49 -28.56 2.92
CA HIS A 218 -1.76 -29.39 1.95
C HIS A 218 -0.38 -28.85 1.61
N GLY A 219 -0.04 -27.63 2.04
CA GLY A 219 1.29 -27.05 1.87
C GLY A 219 1.50 -26.32 0.56
N ILE A 220 2.78 -26.20 0.20
CA ILE A 220 3.23 -25.36 -0.92
C ILE A 220 2.93 -26.04 -2.25
N ALA A 221 2.23 -25.32 -3.11
CA ALA A 221 1.86 -25.72 -4.47
C ALA A 221 2.20 -24.62 -5.47
N LYS A 222 2.13 -24.95 -6.76
CA LYS A 222 2.18 -24.01 -7.87
C LYS A 222 0.77 -23.78 -8.40
N PHE A 223 0.33 -22.53 -8.48
CA PHE A 223 -0.99 -22.18 -9.00
C PHE A 223 -1.04 -22.37 -10.53
N GLN A 224 -2.01 -23.14 -11.01
CA GLN A 224 -2.20 -23.42 -12.44
C GLN A 224 -3.36 -22.67 -13.09
N GLY A 225 -4.06 -21.80 -12.34
CA GLY A 225 -5.21 -21.04 -12.84
C GLY A 225 -6.55 -21.57 -12.32
N LEU A 226 -7.63 -21.05 -12.91
CA LEU A 226 -9.00 -21.53 -12.69
C LEU A 226 -9.29 -22.67 -13.65
N ASP A 227 -9.98 -23.71 -13.17
CA ASP A 227 -10.45 -24.83 -13.98
C ASP A 227 -11.97 -24.98 -13.81
N ARG A 228 -12.69 -25.18 -14.92
CA ARG A 228 -14.14 -25.44 -14.89
C ARG A 228 -14.39 -26.92 -15.02
N LYS A 229 -15.15 -27.47 -14.08
CA LYS A 229 -15.66 -28.84 -14.19
C LYS A 229 -17.17 -28.81 -14.20
N THR A 230 -17.74 -29.52 -15.15
CA THR A 230 -19.18 -29.78 -15.20
C THR A 230 -19.40 -31.21 -14.73
N VAL A 231 -20.14 -31.36 -13.63
CA VAL A 231 -20.57 -32.65 -13.09
C VAL A 231 -22.09 -32.59 -12.96
N ASP A 232 -22.81 -33.56 -13.52
CA ASP A 232 -24.28 -33.63 -13.50
C ASP A 232 -24.99 -32.34 -13.96
N ASP A 233 -24.56 -31.79 -15.11
CA ASP A 233 -25.01 -30.51 -15.70
C ASP A 233 -24.79 -29.26 -14.81
N ILE A 234 -24.01 -29.37 -13.74
CA ILE A 234 -23.66 -28.26 -12.86
C ILE A 234 -22.19 -27.89 -13.10
N THR A 235 -21.97 -26.72 -13.68
CA THR A 235 -20.62 -26.15 -13.84
C THR A 235 -20.19 -25.47 -12.55
N ARG A 236 -19.03 -25.88 -12.03
CA ARG A 236 -18.32 -25.21 -10.93
C ARG A 236 -16.91 -24.84 -11.38
N GLU A 237 -16.41 -23.74 -10.83
CA GLU A 237 -15.01 -23.33 -10.96
C GLU A 237 -14.20 -23.82 -9.75
N TYR A 238 -12.92 -24.11 -9.98
CA TYR A 238 -11.97 -24.56 -8.97
C TYR A 238 -10.64 -23.84 -9.16
N LEU A 239 -9.94 -23.54 -8.06
CA LEU A 239 -8.53 -23.15 -8.10
C LEU A 239 -7.69 -24.43 -8.29
N LYS A 240 -6.95 -24.49 -9.39
CA LYS A 240 -6.12 -25.63 -9.74
C LYS A 240 -4.71 -25.45 -9.20
N LEU A 241 -4.28 -26.35 -8.31
CA LEU A 241 -2.96 -26.33 -7.68
C LEU A 241 -2.15 -27.56 -8.10
N ALA A 242 -0.88 -27.37 -8.44
CA ALA A 242 0.07 -28.44 -8.73
C ALA A 242 1.08 -28.63 -7.60
N TYR A 243 1.23 -29.87 -7.15
CA TYR A 243 2.13 -30.30 -6.09
C TYR A 243 3.33 -31.06 -6.68
N ALA A 244 4.22 -31.57 -5.81
CA ALA A 244 5.32 -32.43 -6.24
C ALA A 244 4.80 -33.68 -6.98
N GLU A 245 5.65 -34.32 -7.79
CA GLU A 245 5.31 -35.56 -8.53
C GLU A 245 4.11 -35.43 -9.49
N ASN A 246 3.80 -34.20 -9.96
CA ASN A 246 2.65 -33.87 -10.82
C ASN A 246 1.27 -34.08 -10.19
N ASP A 247 1.20 -34.19 -8.87
CA ASP A 247 -0.05 -34.23 -8.11
C ASP A 247 -0.86 -32.94 -8.33
N LYS A 248 -2.20 -33.05 -8.41
CA LYS A 248 -3.10 -31.93 -8.64
C LYS A 248 -4.21 -31.88 -7.59
N LEU A 249 -4.45 -30.70 -7.04
CA LEU A 249 -5.56 -30.41 -6.13
C LEU A 249 -6.50 -29.38 -6.77
N PHE A 250 -7.80 -29.62 -6.68
CA PHE A 250 -8.85 -28.71 -7.14
C PHE A 250 -9.56 -28.14 -5.93
N VAL A 251 -9.27 -26.89 -5.59
CA VAL A 251 -9.84 -26.23 -4.42
C VAL A 251 -11.15 -25.54 -4.83
N PRO A 252 -12.28 -25.85 -4.19
CA PRO A 252 -13.55 -25.16 -4.42
C PRO A 252 -13.44 -23.65 -4.13
N ILE A 253 -14.20 -22.84 -4.86
CA ILE A 253 -14.19 -21.36 -4.70
C ILE A 253 -14.59 -20.92 -3.30
N ASP A 254 -15.54 -21.61 -2.66
CA ASP A 254 -15.99 -21.34 -1.29
C ASP A 254 -14.92 -21.63 -0.23
N GLN A 255 -13.80 -22.25 -0.61
CA GLN A 255 -12.61 -22.49 0.21
C GLN A 255 -11.37 -21.74 -0.32
N ALA A 256 -11.56 -20.74 -1.19
CA ALA A 256 -10.46 -19.96 -1.76
C ALA A 256 -9.64 -19.20 -0.70
N ASP A 257 -10.23 -18.90 0.46
CA ASP A 257 -9.59 -18.30 1.64
C ASP A 257 -8.48 -19.19 2.24
N LYS A 258 -8.51 -20.51 1.95
CA LYS A 258 -7.45 -21.44 2.36
C LYS A 258 -6.17 -21.33 1.52
N VAL A 259 -6.22 -20.63 0.40
CA VAL A 259 -5.11 -20.48 -0.55
C VAL A 259 -4.55 -19.06 -0.43
N GLY A 260 -3.33 -18.97 0.09
CA GLY A 260 -2.58 -17.71 0.15
C GLY A 260 -1.39 -17.72 -0.79
N LYS A 261 -1.00 -16.58 -1.34
CA LYS A 261 0.26 -16.47 -2.09
C LYS A 261 1.45 -16.80 -1.19
N TYR A 262 2.35 -17.65 -1.68
CA TYR A 262 3.60 -17.91 -1.00
C TYR A 262 4.53 -16.73 -1.26
N ILE A 263 4.94 -16.08 -0.17
CA ILE A 263 5.95 -15.02 -0.17
C ILE A 263 7.14 -15.59 0.60
N GLY A 264 8.32 -15.60 -0.02
CA GLY A 264 9.55 -16.17 0.52
C GLY A 264 10.77 -15.53 -0.13
N SER A 265 11.97 -15.93 0.26
CA SER A 265 13.21 -15.43 -0.35
C SER A 265 13.39 -16.00 -1.77
N GLU A 266 13.45 -15.15 -2.80
CA GLU A 266 13.58 -15.57 -4.21
C GLU A 266 14.88 -16.35 -4.50
N GLU A 267 15.94 -16.22 -3.68
CA GLU A 267 17.20 -16.97 -3.85
C GLU A 267 17.03 -18.49 -3.69
N LEU A 268 15.93 -18.95 -3.09
CA LEU A 268 15.59 -20.36 -2.89
C LEU A 268 14.18 -20.63 -3.42
N MET A 269 14.06 -21.32 -4.56
CA MET A 269 12.76 -21.83 -5.00
C MET A 269 12.18 -22.76 -3.92
N PRO A 270 10.91 -22.58 -3.51
CA PRO A 270 10.35 -23.41 -2.46
C PRO A 270 10.16 -24.84 -2.95
N LYS A 271 10.44 -25.82 -2.07
CA LYS A 271 10.15 -27.22 -2.35
C LYS A 271 8.62 -27.42 -2.37
N LEU A 272 8.08 -27.87 -3.50
CA LEU A 272 6.67 -28.26 -3.58
C LEU A 272 6.38 -29.41 -2.60
N THR A 273 5.24 -29.32 -1.92
CA THR A 273 4.80 -30.35 -0.99
C THR A 273 4.26 -31.56 -1.78
N ARG A 274 4.29 -32.75 -1.19
CA ARG A 274 3.66 -33.95 -1.75
C ARG A 274 2.28 -34.16 -1.10
N LEU A 275 1.25 -34.43 -1.90
CA LEU A 275 -0.09 -34.68 -1.35
C LEU A 275 -0.09 -35.97 -0.51
N GLY A 276 -0.76 -35.92 0.65
CA GLY A 276 -0.85 -37.05 1.58
C GLY A 276 0.40 -37.30 2.44
N SER A 277 1.47 -36.49 2.32
CA SER A 277 2.64 -36.62 3.20
C SER A 277 2.40 -35.97 4.56
N ALA A 278 2.98 -36.55 5.62
CA ALA A 278 2.97 -35.98 6.96
C ALA A 278 4.01 -34.84 7.14
N GLU A 279 4.78 -34.50 6.09
CA GLU A 279 5.81 -33.46 6.15
C GLU A 279 5.18 -32.11 6.48
N TRP A 280 4.08 -31.76 5.80
CA TRP A 280 3.39 -30.48 5.99
C TRP A 280 2.72 -30.39 7.37
N SER A 281 2.06 -31.45 7.82
CA SER A 281 1.40 -31.47 9.14
C SER A 281 2.44 -31.35 10.28
N THR A 282 3.58 -32.02 10.15
CA THR A 282 4.70 -31.94 11.12
C THR A 282 5.29 -30.52 11.16
N LEU A 283 5.54 -29.93 9.99
CA LEU A 283 6.05 -28.56 9.87
C LEU A 283 5.05 -27.56 10.45
N THR A 284 3.79 -27.65 10.07
CA THR A 284 2.70 -26.79 10.56
C THR A 284 2.57 -26.91 12.07
N ASN A 285 2.69 -28.10 12.66
CA ASN A 285 2.68 -28.27 14.11
C ASN A 285 3.88 -27.62 14.80
N LYS A 286 5.08 -27.69 14.20
CA LYS A 286 6.27 -27.00 14.72
C LYS A 286 6.07 -25.48 14.68
N VAL A 287 5.57 -24.96 13.57
CA VAL A 287 5.29 -23.53 13.38
C VAL A 287 4.18 -23.07 14.31
N ARG A 288 3.15 -23.88 14.54
CA ARG A 288 2.08 -23.62 15.51
C ARG A 288 2.63 -23.46 16.92
N LYS A 289 3.58 -24.31 17.34
CA LYS A 289 4.23 -24.17 18.66
C LYS A 289 5.04 -22.88 18.77
N GLU A 290 5.81 -22.53 17.73
CA GLU A 290 6.58 -21.28 17.71
C GLU A 290 5.68 -20.04 17.68
N THR A 291 4.65 -20.02 16.83
CA THR A 291 3.67 -18.92 16.77
C THR A 291 2.89 -18.79 18.07
N GLN A 292 2.53 -19.89 18.74
CA GLN A 292 1.94 -19.85 20.09
C GLN A 292 2.91 -19.29 21.13
N LYS A 293 4.20 -19.62 21.06
CA LYS A 293 5.21 -19.06 21.96
C LYS A 293 5.32 -17.54 21.76
N ILE A 294 5.42 -17.09 20.50
CA ILE A 294 5.47 -15.66 20.15
C ILE A 294 4.18 -14.97 20.59
N ALA A 295 3.01 -15.56 20.34
CA ALA A 295 1.72 -15.02 20.77
C ALA A 295 1.64 -14.90 22.30
N LYS A 296 2.15 -15.89 23.04
CA LYS A 296 2.25 -15.83 24.51
C LYS A 296 3.20 -14.73 24.99
N GLU A 297 4.37 -14.60 24.39
CA GLU A 297 5.32 -13.52 24.74
C GLU A 297 4.73 -12.14 24.45
N LEU A 298 4.03 -11.99 23.32
CA LEU A 298 3.32 -10.77 22.98
C LEU A 298 2.19 -10.50 23.97
N LEU A 299 1.30 -11.47 24.22
CA LEU A 299 0.20 -11.30 25.16
C LEU A 299 0.66 -11.12 26.60
N ALA A 300 1.77 -11.73 27.02
CA ALA A 300 2.36 -11.50 28.34
C ALA A 300 2.83 -10.05 28.46
N LEU A 301 3.51 -9.50 27.44
CA LEU A 301 3.91 -8.09 27.42
C LEU A 301 2.68 -7.16 27.51
N TYR A 302 1.59 -7.47 26.79
CA TYR A 302 0.37 -6.67 26.86
C TYR A 302 -0.45 -6.88 28.14
N ALA A 303 -0.44 -8.08 28.72
CA ALA A 303 -1.08 -8.37 30.00
C ALA A 303 -0.32 -7.68 31.14
N GLU A 304 1.01 -7.67 31.11
CA GLU A 304 1.84 -6.87 32.02
C GLU A 304 1.50 -5.38 31.87
N ARG A 305 1.24 -4.89 30.65
CA ARG A 305 0.83 -3.50 30.40
C ARG A 305 -0.58 -3.16 30.86
N SER A 306 -1.59 -3.97 30.54
CA SER A 306 -2.96 -3.74 31.02
C SER A 306 -3.08 -3.94 32.54
N ALA A 307 -2.18 -4.71 33.15
CA ALA A 307 -2.07 -4.81 34.60
C ALA A 307 -1.26 -3.67 35.22
N ALA A 308 -0.38 -3.01 34.44
CA ALA A 308 0.36 -1.85 34.87
C ALA A 308 -0.56 -0.63 34.89
N VAL A 309 -0.64 0.03 36.04
CA VAL A 309 -1.35 1.31 36.15
C VAL A 309 -0.47 2.38 35.52
N GLY A 310 -0.88 2.88 34.36
CA GLY A 310 -0.26 4.01 33.68
C GLY A 310 -0.52 5.33 34.40
N PHE A 311 -0.02 6.42 33.84
CA PHE A 311 -0.34 7.75 34.31
C PHE A 311 -1.46 8.34 33.45
N ALA A 312 -2.68 8.37 33.98
CA ALA A 312 -3.79 9.05 33.33
C ALA A 312 -3.59 10.57 33.37
N TYR A 313 -3.28 11.14 32.20
CA TYR A 313 -3.19 12.58 32.03
C TYR A 313 -4.56 13.22 32.19
N LYS A 314 -4.60 14.44 32.68
CA LYS A 314 -5.84 15.21 32.82
C LYS A 314 -6.34 15.65 31.46
N LYS A 315 -7.66 15.93 31.40
CA LYS A 315 -8.27 16.61 30.27
C LYS A 315 -7.57 17.94 29.99
N ASP A 316 -7.58 18.32 28.72
CA ASP A 316 -6.93 19.53 28.25
C ASP A 316 -7.40 20.78 29.01
N LEU A 317 -6.44 21.59 29.43
CA LEU A 317 -6.66 22.88 30.07
C LEU A 317 -6.72 23.99 29.00
N SER A 318 -7.23 25.17 29.34
CA SER A 318 -7.30 26.31 28.41
C SER A 318 -5.96 26.68 27.77
N VAL A 319 -4.85 26.46 28.48
CA VAL A 319 -3.49 26.70 27.97
C VAL A 319 -3.12 25.71 26.85
N GLN A 320 -3.63 24.48 26.86
CA GLN A 320 -3.48 23.54 25.75
C GLN A 320 -4.18 24.08 24.50
N ASP A 321 -5.41 24.59 24.64
CA ASP A 321 -6.16 25.18 23.52
C ASP A 321 -5.44 26.41 22.95
N GLU A 322 -4.85 27.25 23.81
CA GLU A 322 -4.02 28.39 23.38
C GLU A 322 -2.76 27.93 22.63
N PHE A 323 -2.10 26.88 23.13
CA PHE A 323 -0.99 26.26 22.42
C PHE A 323 -1.41 25.72 21.06
N GLU A 324 -2.56 25.07 20.95
CA GLU A 324 -3.03 24.51 19.69
C GLU A 324 -3.41 25.60 18.68
N LYS A 325 -4.07 26.66 19.13
CA LYS A 325 -4.43 27.83 18.30
C LYS A 325 -3.25 28.62 17.78
N THR A 326 -2.07 28.51 18.40
CA THR A 326 -0.85 29.15 17.89
C THR A 326 -0.22 28.38 16.72
N PHE A 327 -0.81 27.26 16.31
CA PHE A 327 -0.40 26.55 15.10
C PHE A 327 -0.82 27.35 13.85
N PRO A 328 0.12 27.71 12.96
CA PRO A 328 -0.18 28.63 11.84
C PRO A 328 -0.86 27.95 10.63
N TYR A 329 -1.15 26.65 10.71
CA TYR A 329 -1.74 25.88 9.62
C TYR A 329 -3.03 25.22 10.09
N GLU A 330 -3.96 24.98 9.16
CA GLU A 330 -5.16 24.19 9.44
C GLU A 330 -4.84 22.70 9.44
N GLU A 331 -5.30 22.00 10.47
CA GLU A 331 -5.08 20.57 10.63
C GLU A 331 -5.94 19.76 9.65
N THR A 332 -5.32 18.72 9.11
CA THR A 332 -6.02 17.78 8.23
C THR A 332 -6.89 16.82 9.04
N PRO A 333 -7.96 16.23 8.46
CA PRO A 333 -8.77 15.22 9.16
C PRO A 333 -7.95 14.05 9.73
N GLY A 334 -6.92 13.61 9.01
CA GLY A 334 -6.00 12.55 9.49
C GLY A 334 -5.13 13.00 10.67
N GLN A 335 -4.72 14.27 10.71
CA GLN A 335 -4.01 14.84 11.85
C GLN A 335 -4.94 15.00 13.05
N ILE A 336 -6.16 15.53 12.86
CA ILE A 336 -7.16 15.67 13.93
C ILE A 336 -7.43 14.32 14.58
N LYS A 337 -7.66 13.28 13.78
CA LYS A 337 -7.82 11.90 14.27
C LYS A 337 -6.60 11.45 15.08
N ALA A 338 -5.38 11.61 14.55
CA ALA A 338 -4.15 11.23 15.25
C ALA A 338 -3.96 11.99 16.58
N ILE A 339 -4.31 13.28 16.62
CA ILE A 339 -4.24 14.09 17.83
C ILE A 339 -5.24 13.59 18.88
N ASN A 340 -6.50 13.35 18.46
CA ASN A 340 -7.54 12.88 19.36
C ASN A 340 -7.26 11.47 19.89
N ASP A 341 -6.82 10.56 19.02
CA ASP A 341 -6.42 9.19 19.39
C ASP A 341 -5.30 9.23 20.45
N VAL A 342 -4.24 10.01 20.21
CA VAL A 342 -3.11 10.15 21.16
C VAL A 342 -3.56 10.75 22.48
N LYS A 343 -4.37 11.81 22.46
CA LYS A 343 -4.88 12.43 23.70
C LYS A 343 -5.78 11.49 24.49
N SER A 344 -6.65 10.74 23.80
CA SER A 344 -7.53 9.76 24.43
C SER A 344 -6.74 8.65 25.11
N ASP A 345 -5.68 8.17 24.47
CA ASP A 345 -4.80 7.16 25.08
C ASP A 345 -4.06 7.72 26.29
N MET A 346 -3.54 8.95 26.21
CA MET A 346 -2.89 9.61 27.34
C MET A 346 -3.86 9.84 28.51
N GLU A 347 -5.16 10.04 28.26
CA GLU A 347 -6.16 10.19 29.32
C GLU A 347 -6.60 8.85 29.94
N SER A 348 -6.13 7.72 29.39
CA SER A 348 -6.40 6.37 29.89
C SER A 348 -5.59 6.04 31.14
N ASP A 349 -6.08 5.09 31.93
CA ASP A 349 -5.36 4.48 33.05
C ASP A 349 -4.36 3.40 32.58
N GLU A 350 -4.43 2.99 31.32
CA GLU A 350 -3.44 2.10 30.68
C GLU A 350 -2.30 2.90 30.03
N PRO A 351 -1.03 2.45 30.13
CA PRO A 351 0.07 3.10 29.43
C PRO A 351 -0.14 3.11 27.91
N MET A 352 0.09 4.24 27.25
CA MET A 352 -0.02 4.37 25.79
C MET A 352 1.15 3.66 25.07
N ASP A 353 0.87 2.95 23.96
CA ASP A 353 1.89 2.55 22.96
C ASP A 353 1.32 2.69 21.55
N ARG A 354 1.38 3.91 21.04
CA ARG A 354 0.80 4.27 19.74
C ARG A 354 1.86 4.46 18.68
N LEU A 355 1.59 3.93 17.48
CA LEU A 355 2.36 4.22 16.27
C LEU A 355 1.60 5.21 15.38
N ILE A 356 2.20 6.38 15.15
CA ILE A 356 1.74 7.32 14.12
C ILE A 356 2.51 7.07 12.84
N CYS A 357 1.80 6.58 11.83
CA CYS A 357 2.32 6.35 10.51
C CYS A 357 1.81 7.44 9.57
N GLY A 358 2.69 8.13 8.86
CA GLY A 358 2.29 9.09 7.86
C GLY A 358 3.49 9.55 7.05
N ASP A 359 3.28 10.01 5.83
CA ASP A 359 4.39 10.40 4.98
C ASP A 359 5.22 11.55 5.59
N VAL A 360 6.45 11.67 5.11
CA VAL A 360 7.36 12.76 5.51
C VAL A 360 6.68 14.09 5.20
N GLY A 361 6.52 14.98 6.19
CA GLY A 361 5.86 16.28 6.02
C GLY A 361 4.35 16.30 6.30
N PHE A 362 3.73 15.18 6.70
CA PHE A 362 2.29 15.15 7.03
C PHE A 362 1.98 15.62 8.47
N GLY A 363 2.88 16.38 9.09
CA GLY A 363 2.67 16.95 10.43
C GLY A 363 2.76 15.97 11.60
N LYS A 364 3.44 14.82 11.45
CA LYS A 364 3.72 13.89 12.57
C LYS A 364 4.34 14.61 13.79
N THR A 365 5.24 15.56 13.53
CA THR A 365 5.89 16.36 14.57
C THR A 365 4.90 17.23 15.35
N GLU A 366 3.83 17.73 14.71
CA GLU A 366 2.80 18.52 15.40
C GLU A 366 2.01 17.66 16.39
N VAL A 367 1.65 16.42 16.01
CA VAL A 367 1.02 15.45 16.92
C VAL A 367 1.91 15.20 18.15
N ALA A 368 3.20 15.01 17.93
CA ALA A 368 4.17 14.81 19.00
C ALA A 368 4.38 16.05 19.89
N MET A 369 4.36 17.26 19.32
CA MET A 369 4.44 18.50 20.10
C MET A 369 3.23 18.69 21.02
N ARG A 370 2.01 18.37 20.55
CA ARG A 370 0.79 18.46 21.37
C ARG A 370 0.79 17.46 22.51
N ALA A 371 1.19 16.22 22.23
CA ALA A 371 1.35 15.18 23.26
C ALA A 371 2.41 15.58 24.30
N ALA A 372 3.56 16.10 23.86
CA ALA A 372 4.60 16.58 24.75
C ALA A 372 4.11 17.75 25.63
N PHE A 373 3.38 18.71 25.05
CA PHE A 373 2.84 19.85 25.79
C PHE A 373 1.85 19.41 26.87
N LYS A 374 0.92 18.51 26.52
CA LYS A 374 -0.03 17.90 27.48
C LYS A 374 0.70 17.22 28.63
N ALA A 375 1.77 16.47 28.34
CA ALA A 375 2.55 15.81 29.38
C ALA A 375 3.25 16.79 30.33
N VAL A 376 3.83 17.86 29.79
CA VAL A 376 4.47 18.91 30.58
C VAL A 376 3.47 19.65 31.48
N GLN A 377 2.24 19.89 31.02
CA GLN A 377 1.19 20.54 31.82
C GLN A 377 0.83 19.76 33.10
N ASP A 378 0.94 18.43 33.06
CA ASP A 378 0.74 17.57 34.23
C ASP A 378 2.03 17.32 35.03
N GLY A 379 3.08 18.09 34.78
CA GLY A 379 4.35 18.02 35.51
C GLY A 379 5.18 16.78 35.20
N LYS A 380 4.95 16.15 34.05
CA LYS A 380 5.74 15.03 33.55
C LYS A 380 6.84 15.52 32.60
N GLN A 381 8.00 14.86 32.68
CA GLN A 381 9.10 15.08 31.75
C GLN A 381 8.89 14.28 30.47
N VAL A 382 9.35 14.82 29.35
CA VAL A 382 9.25 14.20 28.02
C VAL A 382 10.63 13.94 27.43
N ALA A 383 10.84 12.76 26.87
CA ALA A 383 12.05 12.42 26.12
C ALA A 383 11.73 12.21 24.63
N LEU A 384 12.34 12.98 23.74
CA LEU A 384 12.28 12.75 22.29
C LEU A 384 13.59 12.15 21.81
N VAL A 385 13.53 10.91 21.32
CA VAL A 385 14.69 10.16 20.82
C VAL A 385 14.69 10.15 19.30
N SER A 386 15.77 10.64 18.69
CA SER A 386 15.98 10.65 17.24
C SER A 386 17.21 9.81 16.85
N PRO A 387 17.28 9.29 15.61
CA PRO A 387 18.39 8.45 15.17
C PRO A 387 19.70 9.22 14.95
N ILE A 388 19.62 10.48 14.49
CA ILE A 388 20.80 11.28 14.12
C ILE A 388 20.77 12.68 14.73
N THR A 389 21.96 13.25 14.90
CA THR A 389 22.18 14.56 15.53
C THR A 389 21.51 15.72 14.79
N ILE A 390 21.44 15.67 13.46
CA ILE A 390 20.80 16.71 12.65
C ILE A 390 19.28 16.75 12.92
N LEU A 391 18.63 15.59 12.98
CA LEU A 391 17.20 15.50 13.27
C LEU A 391 16.90 15.92 14.71
N THR A 392 17.79 15.58 15.65
CA THR A 392 17.72 16.07 17.04
C THR A 392 17.74 17.60 17.09
N ASP A 393 18.64 18.26 16.34
CA ASP A 393 18.69 19.74 16.29
C ASP A 393 17.44 20.34 15.63
N GLN A 394 16.93 19.70 14.57
CA GLN A 394 15.68 20.13 13.92
C GLN A 394 14.50 20.09 14.89
N HIS A 395 14.32 18.97 15.61
CA HIS A 395 13.30 18.87 16.65
C HIS A 395 13.53 19.88 17.76
N TYR A 396 14.77 20.03 18.26
CA TYR A 396 15.11 21.01 19.28
C TYR A 396 14.70 22.44 18.90
N ARG A 397 15.08 22.91 17.70
CA ARG A 397 14.72 24.26 17.24
C ARG A 397 13.22 24.43 17.06
N SER A 398 12.55 23.42 16.53
CA SER A 398 11.10 23.48 16.26
C SER A 398 10.32 23.51 17.58
N PHE A 399 10.64 22.62 18.53
CA PHE A 399 10.03 22.60 19.86
C PHE A 399 10.31 23.90 20.61
N LYS A 400 11.56 24.36 20.60
CA LYS A 400 11.95 25.61 21.28
C LYS A 400 11.15 26.79 20.74
N LYS A 401 11.09 26.96 19.42
CA LYS A 401 10.32 28.05 18.79
C LYS A 401 8.83 27.97 19.12
N ARG A 402 8.26 26.77 19.11
CA ARG A 402 6.83 26.54 19.31
C ARG A 402 6.39 26.76 20.76
N MET A 403 7.24 26.40 21.73
CA MET A 403 6.93 26.41 23.16
C MET A 403 7.56 27.58 23.93
N GLU A 404 8.34 28.44 23.27
CA GLU A 404 8.94 29.64 23.87
C GLU A 404 7.92 30.55 24.58
N PRO A 405 6.72 30.83 24.03
CA PRO A 405 5.71 31.64 24.71
C PRO A 405 5.18 31.02 26.02
N PHE A 406 5.32 29.70 26.19
CA PHE A 406 4.75 28.93 27.29
C PHE A 406 5.78 28.59 28.38
N HIS A 407 6.99 29.15 28.30
CA HIS A 407 8.06 28.99 29.30
C HIS A 407 8.49 27.53 29.55
N VAL A 408 8.24 26.62 28.60
CA VAL A 408 8.67 25.22 28.67
C VAL A 408 10.19 25.14 28.47
N ARG A 409 10.90 24.52 29.40
CA ARG A 409 12.36 24.37 29.32
C ARG A 409 12.73 23.13 28.53
N ILE A 410 13.29 23.37 27.35
CA ILE A 410 13.74 22.31 26.43
C ILE A 410 15.26 22.27 26.40
N GLU A 411 15.83 21.09 26.64
CA GLU A 411 17.26 20.81 26.56
C GLU A 411 17.59 19.87 25.39
N MET A 412 18.81 19.96 24.85
CA MET A 412 19.29 19.09 23.79
C MET A 412 20.49 18.25 24.24
N LEU A 413 20.44 16.94 24.03
CA LEU A 413 21.55 16.02 24.22
C LEU A 413 22.02 15.46 22.88
N SER A 414 23.00 16.14 22.29
CA SER A 414 23.55 15.78 20.99
C SER A 414 25.04 16.12 20.89
N ARG A 415 25.69 15.67 19.81
CA ARG A 415 27.11 15.97 19.55
C ARG A 415 27.38 17.46 19.32
N PHE A 416 26.36 18.26 18.98
CA PHE A 416 26.48 19.71 18.84
C PHE A 416 26.69 20.45 20.17
N LYS A 417 26.46 19.80 21.32
CA LYS A 417 26.68 20.38 22.64
C LYS A 417 28.05 19.96 23.17
N SER A 418 28.76 20.92 23.77
CA SER A 418 30.02 20.64 24.45
C SER A 418 29.80 19.66 25.61
N ALA A 419 30.84 18.93 26.02
CA ALA A 419 30.74 18.01 27.17
C ALA A 419 30.32 18.72 28.47
N LYS A 420 30.68 20.01 28.61
CA LYS A 420 30.26 20.86 29.73
C LYS A 420 28.75 21.12 29.68
N ASP A 421 28.22 21.49 28.52
CA ASP A 421 26.79 21.77 28.36
C ASP A 421 25.94 20.51 28.53
N GLN A 422 26.42 19.36 28.03
CA GLN A 422 25.75 18.08 28.23
C GLN A 422 25.65 17.70 29.72
N LYS A 423 26.73 17.88 30.50
CA LYS A 423 26.70 17.66 31.95
C LYS A 423 25.69 18.56 32.64
N VAL A 424 25.63 19.84 32.27
CA VAL A 424 24.64 20.78 32.82
C VAL A 424 23.22 20.34 32.49
N ALA A 425 22.95 19.94 31.24
CA ALA A 425 21.64 19.44 30.82
C ALA A 425 21.23 18.17 31.61
N LEU A 426 22.14 17.23 31.81
CA LEU A 426 21.90 16.02 32.62
C LEU A 426 21.57 16.34 34.08
N THR A 427 22.31 17.27 34.71
CA THR A 427 22.01 17.70 36.08
C THR A 427 20.65 18.38 36.20
N ARG A 428 20.27 19.20 35.21
CA ARG A 428 18.93 19.82 35.17
C ARG A 428 17.82 18.79 35.00
N LEU A 429 18.06 17.79 34.14
CA LEU A 429 17.11 16.70 33.91
C LEU A 429 16.86 15.88 35.18
N GLU A 430 17.93 15.53 35.90
CA GLU A 430 17.86 14.78 37.16
C GLU A 430 17.14 15.57 38.27
N LYS A 431 17.31 16.90 38.30
CA LYS A 431 16.59 17.79 39.25
C LYS A 431 15.13 18.05 38.87
N GLY A 432 14.73 17.72 37.65
CA GLY A 432 13.41 18.05 37.09
C GLY A 432 13.26 19.53 36.71
N GLU A 433 14.37 20.23 36.43
CA GLU A 433 14.34 21.61 35.93
C GLU A 433 14.13 21.67 34.41
N ALA A 434 14.39 20.57 33.69
CA ALA A 434 14.15 20.44 32.26
C ALA A 434 12.87 19.62 32.01
N ASP A 435 11.91 20.22 31.31
CA ASP A 435 10.61 19.62 31.03
C ASP A 435 10.69 18.64 29.85
N ILE A 436 11.44 19.03 28.80
CA ILE A 436 11.62 18.22 27.60
C ILE A 436 13.10 18.07 27.29
N VAL A 437 13.54 16.84 27.00
CA VAL A 437 14.87 16.57 26.48
C VAL A 437 14.79 15.94 25.10
N ILE A 438 15.54 16.51 24.16
CA ILE A 438 15.58 16.06 22.77
C ILE A 438 17.00 15.57 22.49
N GLY A 439 17.16 14.32 22.09
CA GLY A 439 18.48 13.71 21.99
C GLY A 439 18.56 12.57 21.00
N THR A 440 19.79 12.11 20.76
CA THR A 440 20.01 10.87 20.01
C THR A 440 19.82 9.66 20.92
N HIS A 441 20.20 8.47 20.45
CA HIS A 441 20.33 7.26 21.28
C HIS A 441 21.17 7.45 22.56
N ARG A 442 21.91 8.56 22.70
CA ARG A 442 22.56 8.98 23.95
C ARG A 442 21.58 9.04 25.14
N LEU A 443 20.31 9.35 24.89
CA LEU A 443 19.24 9.39 25.89
C LEU A 443 18.95 8.02 26.53
N LEU A 444 19.28 6.93 25.84
CA LEU A 444 19.03 5.57 26.29
C LEU A 444 20.18 5.00 27.14
N GLN A 445 21.22 5.80 27.41
CA GLN A 445 22.35 5.36 28.21
C GLN A 445 22.03 5.37 29.71
N PRO A 446 22.62 4.47 30.50
CA PRO A 446 22.26 4.28 31.92
C PRO A 446 22.51 5.49 32.83
N ASP A 447 23.35 6.44 32.40
CA ASP A 447 23.68 7.64 33.17
C ASP A 447 22.63 8.76 33.01
N VAL A 448 21.66 8.60 32.11
CA VAL A 448 20.55 9.54 31.93
C VAL A 448 19.45 9.20 32.92
N LYS A 449 19.24 10.07 33.91
CA LYS A 449 18.23 9.91 34.95
C LYS A 449 17.17 11.00 34.85
N PHE A 450 15.92 10.57 34.88
CA PHE A 450 14.75 11.45 34.90
C PHE A 450 14.17 11.49 36.31
N LYS A 451 13.62 12.64 36.72
CA LYS A 451 12.89 12.78 37.98
C LYS A 451 11.47 12.22 37.88
N ASN A 452 10.78 12.50 36.77
CA ASN A 452 9.37 12.13 36.57
C ASN A 452 9.07 11.99 35.07
N LEU A 453 9.71 11.03 34.39
CA LEU A 453 9.45 10.74 32.98
C LEU A 453 8.02 10.22 32.80
N GLY A 454 7.25 10.83 31.89
CA GLY A 454 5.88 10.41 31.62
C GLY A 454 5.60 10.09 30.15
N LEU A 455 6.40 10.58 29.21
CA LEU A 455 6.21 10.33 27.78
C LEU A 455 7.56 10.18 27.07
N ILE A 456 7.68 9.14 26.25
CA ILE A 456 8.80 8.95 25.32
C ILE A 456 8.29 9.03 23.89
N ILE A 457 8.86 9.93 23.11
CA ILE A 457 8.58 10.06 21.68
C ILE A 457 9.77 9.48 20.91
N VAL A 458 9.52 8.47 20.08
CA VAL A 458 10.56 7.81 19.26
C VAL A 458 10.31 8.13 17.80
N ASP A 459 11.25 8.81 17.15
CA ASP A 459 11.17 9.14 15.73
C ASP A 459 12.02 8.17 14.89
N GLU A 460 11.46 7.59 13.83
CA GLU A 460 12.11 6.66 12.91
C GLU A 460 12.76 5.43 13.62
N GLU A 461 11.97 4.73 14.44
CA GLU A 461 12.37 3.54 15.24
C GLU A 461 13.16 2.48 14.44
N GLN A 462 12.92 2.36 13.13
CA GLN A 462 13.59 1.38 12.27
C GLN A 462 15.12 1.53 12.23
N ARG A 463 15.64 2.75 12.44
CA ARG A 463 17.10 3.02 12.38
C ARG A 463 17.85 2.72 13.67
N PHE A 464 17.15 2.33 14.74
CA PHE A 464 17.78 1.97 16.00
C PHE A 464 18.34 0.55 15.98
N GLY A 465 19.50 0.38 16.63
CA GLY A 465 20.16 -0.92 16.78
C GLY A 465 19.43 -1.84 17.77
N VAL A 466 19.78 -3.13 17.77
CA VAL A 466 19.12 -4.15 18.60
C VAL A 466 19.14 -3.80 20.09
N GLY A 467 20.31 -3.41 20.64
CA GLY A 467 20.42 -3.05 22.06
C GLY A 467 19.60 -1.82 22.47
N GLN A 468 19.41 -0.87 21.55
CA GLN A 468 18.57 0.31 21.80
C GLN A 468 17.08 -0.07 21.83
N LYS A 469 16.67 -1.00 20.96
CA LYS A 469 15.30 -1.51 20.90
C LYS A 469 14.94 -2.32 22.14
N GLU A 470 15.85 -3.13 22.66
CA GLU A 470 15.65 -3.84 23.94
C GLU A 470 15.49 -2.86 25.10
N LYS A 471 16.30 -1.79 25.16
CA LYS A 471 16.15 -0.79 26.22
C LYS A 471 14.83 -0.03 26.15
N LEU A 472 14.39 0.33 24.94
CA LEU A 472 13.06 0.89 24.72
C LEU A 472 11.97 -0.10 25.12
N LYS A 473 12.16 -1.41 24.85
CA LYS A 473 11.24 -2.48 25.24
C LYS A 473 10.99 -2.51 26.75
N GLU A 474 12.07 -2.45 27.55
CA GLU A 474 11.99 -2.37 29.02
C GLU A 474 11.19 -1.14 29.48
N MET A 475 11.46 0.03 28.88
CA MET A 475 10.78 1.28 29.23
C MET A 475 9.30 1.30 28.82
N ARG A 476 8.88 0.46 27.86
CA ARG A 476 7.46 0.40 27.43
C ARG A 476 6.56 -0.10 28.55
N ALA A 477 7.05 -0.83 29.55
CA ALA A 477 6.19 -1.39 30.59
C ALA A 477 5.60 -0.32 31.52
N GLU A 478 6.27 0.83 31.68
CA GLU A 478 5.95 1.81 32.74
C GLU A 478 5.60 3.21 32.21
N VAL A 479 5.97 3.53 30.97
CA VAL A 479 5.88 4.90 30.42
C VAL A 479 5.15 4.89 29.08
N ASP A 480 4.38 5.94 28.84
CA ASP A 480 3.71 6.17 27.57
C ASP A 480 4.71 6.36 26.43
N ILE A 481 4.46 5.67 25.31
CA ILE A 481 5.33 5.71 24.14
C ILE A 481 4.55 6.11 22.89
N LEU A 482 5.04 7.16 22.24
CA LEU A 482 4.57 7.61 20.94
C LEU A 482 5.66 7.37 19.89
N THR A 483 5.43 6.45 18.95
CA THR A 483 6.38 6.21 17.85
C THR A 483 5.93 6.89 16.57
N LEU A 484 6.82 7.60 15.90
CA LEU A 484 6.58 8.27 14.62
C LEU A 484 7.37 7.56 13.51
N THR A 485 6.72 7.27 12.38
CA THR A 485 7.43 6.71 11.21
C THR A 485 6.81 7.14 9.88
N ALA A 486 7.65 7.26 8.86
CA ALA A 486 7.21 7.44 7.48
C ALA A 486 6.72 6.14 6.81
N THR A 487 7.29 5.00 7.19
CA THR A 487 7.00 3.69 6.60
C THR A 487 6.92 2.66 7.72
N PRO A 488 5.77 2.02 7.95
CA PRO A 488 5.64 1.07 9.04
C PRO A 488 6.53 -0.15 8.77
N ILE A 489 7.31 -0.55 9.76
CA ILE A 489 8.13 -1.77 9.67
C ILE A 489 7.18 -2.97 9.52
N PRO A 490 7.41 -3.93 8.61
CA PRO A 490 6.50 -5.07 8.42
C PRO A 490 6.18 -5.86 9.71
N ARG A 491 7.14 -5.96 10.64
CA ARG A 491 6.91 -6.54 11.97
C ARG A 491 5.93 -5.73 12.80
N THR A 492 6.13 -4.41 12.84
CA THR A 492 5.29 -3.49 13.60
C THR A 492 3.89 -3.42 13.01
N LEU A 493 3.79 -3.40 11.68
CA LEU A 493 2.55 -3.53 10.94
C LEU A 493 1.76 -4.77 11.39
N ASN A 494 2.41 -5.93 11.46
CA ASN A 494 1.73 -7.17 11.84
C ASN A 494 1.19 -7.15 13.28
N ILE A 495 1.92 -6.53 14.21
CA ILE A 495 1.46 -6.35 15.60
C ILE A 495 0.28 -5.38 15.64
N CYS A 496 0.31 -4.32 14.82
CA CYS A 496 -0.79 -3.37 14.68
C CYS A 496 -2.05 -4.02 14.07
N LEU A 497 -1.88 -4.89 13.06
CA LEU A 497 -2.99 -5.62 12.43
C LEU A 497 -3.73 -6.54 13.40
N ASN A 498 -3.06 -7.02 14.44
CA ASN A 498 -3.64 -7.88 15.48
C ASN A 498 -4.34 -7.13 16.62
N LYS A 499 -4.52 -5.80 16.49
CA LYS A 499 -5.00 -4.92 17.58
C LYS A 499 -4.22 -5.14 18.87
N LEU A 500 -2.93 -5.44 18.74
CA LEU A 500 -2.03 -5.53 19.88
C LEU A 500 -1.38 -4.16 20.09
N ARG A 501 -1.06 -3.45 19.01
CA ARG A 501 -0.52 -2.08 19.07
C ARG A 501 -1.41 -1.11 18.31
N ASP A 502 -1.80 -0.01 18.93
CA ASP A 502 -2.62 0.99 18.26
C ASP A 502 -1.84 1.74 17.17
N ILE A 503 -2.46 1.87 16.00
CA ILE A 503 -1.90 2.59 14.86
C ILE A 503 -2.88 3.65 14.39
N THR A 504 -2.37 4.87 14.21
CA THR A 504 -3.10 5.91 13.48
C THR A 504 -2.33 6.29 12.23
N THR A 505 -3.00 6.21 11.09
CA THR A 505 -2.43 6.58 9.79
C THR A 505 -2.85 7.99 9.41
N ILE A 506 -1.86 8.85 9.13
CA ILE A 506 -2.06 10.15 8.51
C ILE A 506 -1.81 9.95 7.02
N THR A 507 -2.88 9.76 6.26
CA THR A 507 -2.84 9.59 4.79
C THR A 507 -3.09 10.90 4.05
N THR A 508 -3.39 11.97 4.78
CA THR A 508 -3.74 13.26 4.21
C THR A 508 -2.52 14.18 4.12
N PRO A 509 -2.14 14.66 2.92
CA PRO A 509 -1.13 15.70 2.81
C PRO A 509 -1.67 17.05 3.31
N PRO A 510 -0.81 17.93 3.88
CA PRO A 510 -1.20 19.30 4.20
C PRO A 510 -1.60 20.12 2.96
N PRO A 511 -2.42 21.18 3.12
CA PRO A 511 -2.84 22.03 2.01
C PRO A 511 -1.67 22.62 1.22
N GLY A 512 -1.75 22.57 -0.12
CA GLY A 512 -0.76 23.15 -1.02
C GLY A 512 0.47 22.29 -1.32
N ARG A 513 0.54 21.04 -0.81
CA ARG A 513 1.58 20.09 -1.19
C ARG A 513 1.23 19.37 -2.49
N LEU A 514 2.11 19.49 -3.48
CA LEU A 514 1.97 18.81 -4.78
C LEU A 514 2.64 17.42 -4.77
N PRO A 515 2.10 16.44 -5.51
CA PRO A 515 2.75 15.14 -5.67
C PRO A 515 4.08 15.30 -6.42
N VAL A 516 5.07 14.48 -6.10
CA VAL A 516 6.38 14.51 -6.77
C VAL A 516 6.27 13.78 -8.10
N ILE A 517 6.50 14.49 -9.22
CA ILE A 517 6.55 13.85 -10.54
C ILE A 517 7.73 12.91 -10.56
N THR A 518 7.45 11.63 -10.73
CA THR A 518 8.45 10.56 -10.62
C THR A 518 8.68 9.94 -11.98
N GLU A 519 9.93 9.96 -12.44
CA GLU A 519 10.34 9.35 -13.71
C GLU A 519 11.42 8.31 -13.47
N VAL A 520 11.31 7.18 -14.18
CA VAL A 520 12.38 6.18 -14.28
C VAL A 520 12.95 6.27 -15.68
N ARG A 521 14.26 6.51 -15.80
CA ARG A 521 14.94 6.77 -17.08
C ARG A 521 16.27 6.04 -17.15
N LYS A 522 16.73 5.74 -18.35
CA LYS A 522 18.14 5.38 -18.56
C LYS A 522 19.01 6.61 -18.31
N TYR A 523 20.18 6.40 -17.71
CA TYR A 523 21.12 7.49 -17.44
C TYR A 523 21.54 8.16 -18.76
N SER A 524 21.33 9.47 -18.86
CA SER A 524 21.77 10.31 -19.96
C SER A 524 22.37 11.60 -19.40
N PRO A 525 23.61 11.99 -19.79
CA PRO A 525 24.19 13.26 -19.37
C PRO A 525 23.34 14.48 -19.76
N GLY A 526 22.68 14.44 -20.92
CA GLY A 526 21.79 15.53 -21.36
C GLY A 526 20.62 15.73 -20.41
N LEU A 527 19.94 14.64 -20.04
CA LEU A 527 18.83 14.67 -19.09
C LEU A 527 19.27 15.20 -17.70
N VAL A 528 20.43 14.76 -17.21
CA VAL A 528 20.97 15.26 -15.92
C VAL A 528 21.22 16.76 -15.99
N ARG A 529 21.83 17.25 -17.08
CA ARG A 529 22.09 18.67 -17.30
C ARG A 529 20.80 19.48 -17.32
N ASP A 530 19.81 19.05 -18.10
CA ASP A 530 18.53 19.75 -18.22
C ASP A 530 17.76 19.78 -16.90
N ALA A 531 17.75 18.68 -16.16
CA ALA A 531 17.11 18.60 -14.85
C ALA A 531 17.78 19.55 -13.84
N VAL A 532 19.11 19.64 -13.84
CA VAL A 532 19.86 20.55 -12.95
C VAL A 532 19.60 22.01 -13.34
N LEU A 533 19.78 22.36 -14.62
CA LEU A 533 19.60 23.73 -15.09
C LEU A 533 18.17 24.25 -14.86
N ARG A 534 17.16 23.39 -15.06
CA ARG A 534 15.76 23.73 -14.81
C ARG A 534 15.52 24.12 -13.34
N GLU A 535 16.13 23.41 -12.40
CA GLU A 535 15.99 23.69 -10.97
C GLU A 535 16.76 24.95 -10.57
N VAL A 536 17.99 25.11 -11.04
CA VAL A 536 18.83 26.28 -10.74
C VAL A 536 18.22 27.55 -11.31
N ALA A 537 17.63 27.50 -12.53
CA ALA A 537 16.97 28.65 -13.15
C ALA A 537 15.78 29.19 -12.34
N ARG A 538 15.12 28.34 -11.53
CA ARG A 538 14.03 28.75 -10.63
C ARG A 538 14.50 29.03 -9.19
N GLY A 539 15.81 29.10 -8.96
CA GLY A 539 16.39 29.36 -7.64
C GLY A 539 16.21 28.23 -6.64
N GLY A 540 15.98 27.01 -7.13
CA GLY A 540 15.87 25.81 -6.30
C GLY A 540 17.18 25.03 -6.23
N GLN A 541 17.19 23.96 -5.44
CA GLN A 541 18.37 23.12 -5.23
C GLN A 541 18.14 21.68 -5.65
N VAL A 542 19.21 20.99 -6.06
CA VAL A 542 19.18 19.62 -6.58
C VAL A 542 19.90 18.66 -5.66
N TYR A 543 19.27 17.51 -5.39
CA TYR A 543 19.93 16.36 -4.80
C TYR A 543 20.38 15.38 -5.87
N PHE A 544 21.68 15.10 -5.93
CA PHE A 544 22.23 14.05 -6.78
C PHE A 544 22.73 12.89 -5.91
N LEU A 545 22.01 11.78 -5.88
CA LEU A 545 22.35 10.63 -5.06
C LEU A 545 23.28 9.69 -5.82
N HIS A 546 24.47 9.46 -5.28
CA HIS A 546 25.43 8.45 -5.77
C HIS A 546 25.94 7.59 -4.60
N ASN A 547 25.38 6.39 -4.45
CA ASN A 547 25.64 5.52 -3.30
C ASN A 547 26.93 4.69 -3.42
N LYS A 548 28.04 5.34 -3.78
CA LYS A 548 29.37 4.73 -3.81
C LYS A 548 30.44 5.75 -3.44
N VAL A 549 30.90 5.69 -2.19
CA VAL A 549 31.85 6.66 -1.63
C VAL A 549 33.17 6.70 -2.39
N GLN A 550 33.65 5.56 -2.94
CA GLN A 550 34.92 5.56 -3.68
C GLN A 550 34.88 6.39 -4.98
N THR A 551 33.70 6.62 -5.55
CA THR A 551 33.52 7.28 -6.85
C THR A 551 32.68 8.55 -6.76
N ILE A 552 32.34 9.00 -5.55
CA ILE A 552 31.46 10.14 -5.36
C ILE A 552 32.15 11.46 -5.76
N ASP A 553 33.42 11.64 -5.41
CA ASP A 553 34.19 12.84 -5.74
C ASP A 553 34.43 12.95 -7.25
N SER A 554 34.82 11.85 -7.90
CA SER A 554 35.00 11.82 -9.36
C SER A 554 33.67 11.99 -10.11
N THR A 555 32.56 11.53 -9.55
CA THR A 555 31.23 11.81 -10.11
C THR A 555 30.87 13.28 -9.97
N ALA A 556 31.18 13.91 -8.84
CA ALA A 556 30.96 15.33 -8.63
C ALA A 556 31.80 16.19 -9.59
N GLU A 557 33.04 15.83 -9.87
CA GLU A 557 33.88 16.49 -10.89
C GLU A 557 33.26 16.40 -12.28
N LYS A 558 32.81 15.21 -12.71
CA LYS A 558 32.12 15.05 -13.99
C LYS A 558 30.85 15.89 -14.09
N LEU A 559 30.10 16.03 -12.99
CA LEU A 559 28.91 16.87 -12.95
C LEU A 559 29.26 18.36 -13.04
N ARG A 560 30.37 18.81 -12.44
CA ARG A 560 30.88 20.17 -12.58
C ARG A 560 31.29 20.49 -14.02
N GLU A 561 31.91 19.53 -14.71
CA GLU A 561 32.24 19.68 -16.13
C GLU A 561 30.98 19.74 -17.00
N LEU A 562 29.94 18.97 -16.66
CA LEU A 562 28.68 18.90 -17.39
C LEU A 562 27.80 20.15 -17.20
N VAL A 563 27.80 20.75 -16.00
CA VAL A 563 26.98 21.92 -15.63
C VAL A 563 27.85 22.95 -14.92
N PRO A 564 28.74 23.68 -15.64
CA PRO A 564 29.62 24.68 -15.05
C PRO A 564 28.87 25.87 -14.43
N GLU A 565 27.59 26.05 -14.77
CA GLU A 565 26.72 27.13 -14.26
C GLU A 565 26.27 26.89 -12.80
N ALA A 566 26.41 25.67 -12.27
CA ALA A 566 25.94 25.30 -10.94
C ALA A 566 27.10 25.07 -9.95
N THR A 567 26.84 25.32 -8.67
CA THR A 567 27.79 25.06 -7.58
C THR A 567 27.52 23.70 -6.92
N PHE A 568 28.59 22.94 -6.63
CA PHE A 568 28.49 21.54 -6.19
C PHE A 568 29.14 21.29 -4.81
N GLY A 569 28.39 20.72 -3.88
CA GLY A 569 28.87 20.16 -2.62
C GLY A 569 28.86 18.63 -2.62
N VAL A 570 29.77 17.99 -1.86
CA VAL A 570 29.82 16.51 -1.72
C VAL A 570 29.60 16.10 -0.28
N ALA A 571 28.67 15.18 0.00
CA ALA A 571 28.39 14.72 1.37
C ALA A 571 28.25 13.19 1.45
N HIS A 572 29.15 12.52 2.17
CA HIS A 572 29.15 11.06 2.30
C HIS A 572 29.45 10.57 3.73
N GLY A 573 29.05 9.35 4.08
CA GLY A 573 29.06 8.83 5.46
C GLY A 573 30.45 8.63 6.07
N LYS A 574 31.50 8.58 5.25
CA LYS A 574 32.89 8.51 5.71
C LYS A 574 33.49 9.88 6.11
N LEU A 575 32.79 10.98 5.87
CA LEU A 575 33.25 12.29 6.36
C LEU A 575 33.25 12.30 7.89
N GLY A 576 34.15 13.07 8.49
CA GLY A 576 34.04 13.37 9.92
C GLY A 576 32.65 13.93 10.22
N SER A 577 32.07 13.63 11.39
CA SER A 577 30.71 14.08 11.70
C SER A 577 30.57 15.60 11.61
N GLY A 578 31.61 16.36 12.00
CA GLY A 578 31.64 17.82 11.85
C GLY A 578 31.63 18.29 10.39
N ASP A 579 32.47 17.72 9.53
CA ASP A 579 32.54 18.08 8.11
C ASP A 579 31.22 17.79 7.38
N LEU A 580 30.60 16.65 7.69
CA LEU A 580 29.31 16.28 7.11
C LEU A 580 28.22 17.28 7.51
N GLU A 581 28.19 17.66 8.79
CA GLU A 581 27.25 18.63 9.33
C GLU A 581 27.45 20.01 8.69
N GLU A 582 28.69 20.49 8.56
CA GLU A 582 29.02 21.77 7.93
C GLU A 582 28.57 21.82 6.46
N ARG A 583 28.79 20.74 5.69
CA ARG A 583 28.38 20.69 4.28
C ARG A 583 26.87 20.67 4.10
N VAL A 584 26.15 19.99 4.99
CA VAL A 584 24.68 19.98 4.99
C VAL A 584 24.12 21.36 5.36
N VAL A 585 24.70 22.03 6.36
CA VAL A 585 24.32 23.41 6.73
C VAL A 585 24.60 24.37 5.58
N SER A 586 25.78 24.27 4.96
CA SER A 586 26.14 25.11 3.81
C SER A 586 25.20 24.93 2.63
N PHE A 587 24.77 23.69 2.37
CA PHE A 587 23.75 23.43 1.36
C PHE A 587 22.41 24.04 1.74
N LYS A 588 21.97 23.94 3.01
CA LYS A 588 20.75 24.60 3.49
C LYS A 588 20.76 26.12 3.34
N GLU A 589 21.93 26.74 3.50
CA GLU A 589 22.13 28.19 3.35
C GLU A 589 22.19 28.64 1.88
N GLY A 590 22.08 27.72 0.91
CA GLY A 590 22.14 28.04 -0.51
C GLY A 590 23.55 28.27 -1.04
N LYS A 591 24.60 27.82 -0.33
CA LYS A 591 26.00 27.93 -0.82
C LYS A 591 26.34 26.95 -1.93
N PHE A 592 25.54 25.88 -2.07
CA PHE A 592 25.63 24.92 -3.16
C PHE A 592 24.27 24.80 -3.82
N ASP A 593 24.24 24.75 -5.15
CA ASP A 593 23.03 24.48 -5.93
C ASP A 593 22.73 22.98 -5.98
N VAL A 594 23.79 22.17 -6.06
CA VAL A 594 23.70 20.70 -6.16
C VAL A 594 24.47 20.05 -5.02
N LEU A 595 23.80 19.18 -4.25
CA LEU A 595 24.45 18.30 -3.29
C LEU A 595 24.58 16.89 -3.86
N VAL A 596 25.82 16.48 -4.12
CA VAL A 596 26.18 15.11 -4.49
C VAL A 596 26.37 14.30 -3.20
N SER A 597 25.46 13.37 -2.91
CA SER A 597 25.48 12.65 -1.63
C SER A 597 25.30 11.15 -1.73
N SER A 598 25.73 10.43 -0.69
CA SER A 598 25.31 9.04 -0.47
C SER A 598 23.93 9.01 0.23
N THR A 599 23.47 7.83 0.67
CA THR A 599 22.18 7.63 1.39
C THR A 599 22.04 8.37 2.72
N ILE A 600 22.95 9.26 3.11
CA ILE A 600 22.82 10.05 4.34
C ILE A 600 21.56 10.91 4.33
N ILE A 601 21.13 11.38 3.16
CA ILE A 601 19.91 12.18 3.03
C ILE A 601 18.65 11.40 3.44
N GLU A 602 18.71 10.07 3.41
CA GLU A 602 17.66 9.17 3.90
C GLU A 602 17.39 9.40 5.41
N ASN A 603 18.39 9.86 6.16
CA ASN A 603 18.41 9.89 7.62
C ASN A 603 17.78 11.12 8.28
N GLY A 604 17.03 11.98 7.57
CA GLY A 604 16.29 13.06 8.25
C GLY A 604 16.82 14.46 8.03
N ILE A 605 17.56 14.70 6.95
CA ILE A 605 17.93 16.06 6.55
C ILE A 605 16.73 16.67 5.80
N ASP A 606 16.09 17.65 6.42
CA ASP A 606 15.00 18.43 5.83
C ASP A 606 15.54 19.68 5.13
N LEU A 607 15.54 19.66 3.79
CA LEU A 607 15.86 20.84 2.98
C LEU A 607 14.64 21.21 2.14
N ALA A 608 13.85 22.13 2.67
CA ALA A 608 12.63 22.63 2.02
C ALA A 608 12.88 23.22 0.62
N ASN A 609 14.11 23.67 0.33
CA ASN A 609 14.48 24.31 -0.94
C ASN A 609 14.88 23.31 -2.04
N ALA A 610 15.04 22.03 -1.71
CA ALA A 610 15.40 21.01 -2.69
C ALA A 610 14.12 20.42 -3.33
N ASN A 611 13.86 20.77 -4.59
CA ASN A 611 12.67 20.32 -5.32
C ASN A 611 12.99 19.32 -6.44
N THR A 612 14.27 19.06 -6.74
CA THR A 612 14.66 18.03 -7.72
C THR A 612 15.58 16.99 -7.08
N LEU A 613 15.22 15.71 -7.24
CA LEU A 613 15.99 14.54 -6.83
C LEU A 613 16.43 13.78 -8.07
N ILE A 614 17.72 13.48 -8.17
CA ILE A 614 18.31 12.61 -9.19
C ILE A 614 18.97 11.45 -8.47
N VAL A 615 18.46 10.23 -8.64
CA VAL A 615 19.02 9.02 -8.05
C VAL A 615 19.79 8.25 -9.10
N ASN A 616 21.11 8.24 -8.95
CA ASN A 616 21.99 7.50 -9.82
C ASN A 616 22.05 6.02 -9.40
N ASN A 617 21.99 5.10 -10.36
CA ASN A 617 21.92 3.65 -10.13
C ASN A 617 20.70 3.23 -9.27
N ALA A 618 19.52 3.76 -9.57
CA ALA A 618 18.28 3.47 -8.84
C ALA A 618 17.97 1.96 -8.78
N GLU A 619 18.44 1.16 -9.76
CA GLU A 619 18.27 -0.29 -9.79
C GLU A 619 18.93 -1.03 -8.60
N LYS A 620 19.78 -0.37 -7.81
CA LYS A 620 20.49 -0.96 -6.67
C LYS A 620 19.88 -0.64 -5.31
N PHE A 621 18.84 0.18 -5.24
CA PHE A 621 18.21 0.59 -3.98
C PHE A 621 16.94 -0.20 -3.71
N GLY A 622 16.64 -0.48 -2.43
CA GLY A 622 15.37 -1.10 -2.04
C GLY A 622 14.17 -0.16 -2.18
N LEU A 623 12.94 -0.69 -2.25
CA LEU A 623 11.74 0.10 -2.56
C LEU A 623 11.46 1.14 -1.47
N ALA A 624 11.51 0.71 -0.21
CA ALA A 624 11.37 1.61 0.93
C ALA A 624 12.42 2.74 0.95
N GLN A 625 13.65 2.47 0.49
CA GLN A 625 14.69 3.49 0.41
C GLN A 625 14.37 4.52 -0.67
N LEU A 626 14.01 4.07 -1.89
CA LEU A 626 13.62 4.96 -2.99
C LEU A 626 12.43 5.85 -2.59
N TYR A 627 11.45 5.27 -1.90
CA TYR A 627 10.29 6.01 -1.39
C TYR A 627 10.68 7.08 -0.35
N GLN A 628 11.50 6.72 0.63
CA GLN A 628 11.99 7.66 1.64
C GLN A 628 12.81 8.79 1.02
N LEU A 629 13.66 8.46 0.03
CA LEU A 629 14.44 9.44 -0.73
C LEU A 629 13.53 10.40 -1.50
N ARG A 630 12.52 9.88 -2.22
CA ARG A 630 11.51 10.69 -2.91
C ARG A 630 10.80 11.66 -1.97
N GLY A 631 10.43 11.19 -0.78
CA GLY A 631 9.79 12.00 0.26
C GLY A 631 10.67 13.12 0.84
N ARG A 632 11.96 13.21 0.46
CA ARG A 632 12.84 14.31 0.85
C ARG A 632 12.70 15.54 -0.03
N VAL A 633 12.12 15.43 -1.23
CA VAL A 633 11.84 16.56 -2.13
C VAL A 633 10.33 16.87 -2.20
N GLY A 634 9.96 18.06 -2.68
CA GLY A 634 8.54 18.45 -2.84
C GLY A 634 7.84 18.77 -1.51
N ARG A 635 8.52 19.54 -0.66
CA ARG A 635 7.97 20.06 0.60
C ARG A 635 7.37 21.46 0.47
N SER A 636 7.63 22.15 -0.65
CA SER A 636 7.13 23.48 -0.96
C SER A 636 5.84 23.41 -1.80
N LYS A 637 5.26 24.57 -2.11
CA LYS A 637 4.16 24.69 -3.09
C LYS A 637 4.63 24.51 -4.54
N THR A 638 5.93 24.37 -4.74
CA THR A 638 6.54 24.26 -6.07
C THR A 638 6.55 22.80 -6.50
N GLN A 639 6.20 22.56 -7.77
CA GLN A 639 6.25 21.22 -8.35
C GLN A 639 7.65 20.62 -8.26
N ALA A 640 7.76 19.44 -7.64
CA ALA A 640 9.00 18.70 -7.48
C ALA A 640 9.12 17.54 -8.46
N TYR A 641 10.35 17.15 -8.75
CA TYR A 641 10.71 16.10 -9.70
C TYR A 641 11.66 15.09 -9.06
N ALA A 642 11.45 13.81 -9.33
CA ALA A 642 12.33 12.72 -8.92
C ALA A 642 12.69 11.85 -10.13
N TYR A 643 13.97 11.85 -10.51
CA TYR A 643 14.52 11.06 -11.60
C TYR A 643 15.26 9.84 -11.04
N PHE A 644 14.74 8.65 -11.27
CA PHE A 644 15.37 7.39 -10.92
C PHE A 644 16.11 6.83 -12.15
N MET A 645 17.44 6.97 -12.14
CA MET A 645 18.27 6.65 -13.30
C MET A 645 18.94 5.27 -13.18
N TYR A 646 18.88 4.47 -14.24
CA TYR A 646 19.60 3.19 -14.36
C TYR A 646 20.62 3.19 -15.51
N HIS A 647 21.69 2.39 -15.38
CA HIS A 647 22.76 2.36 -16.38
C HIS A 647 22.82 1.05 -17.19
N GLY A 648 22.19 -0.01 -16.71
CA GLY A 648 22.17 -1.28 -17.43
C GLY A 648 21.47 -1.12 -18.78
N GLN A 649 21.93 -1.86 -19.79
CA GLN A 649 21.14 -2.04 -21.02
C GLN A 649 19.79 -2.69 -20.69
N ARG A 650 19.78 -3.57 -19.68
CA ARG A 650 18.60 -4.30 -19.20
C ARG A 650 18.47 -4.17 -17.69
N LEU A 651 17.24 -3.95 -17.22
CA LEU A 651 16.88 -4.07 -15.81
C LEU A 651 16.53 -5.52 -15.49
N LYS A 652 17.05 -6.03 -14.36
CA LYS A 652 16.56 -7.29 -13.80
C LYS A 652 15.07 -7.17 -13.47
N LEU A 653 14.32 -8.27 -13.57
CA LEU A 653 12.88 -8.27 -13.33
C LEU A 653 12.49 -7.67 -11.95
N ASP A 654 13.21 -8.00 -10.88
CA ASP A 654 12.99 -7.40 -9.55
C ASP A 654 13.17 -5.87 -9.58
N ALA A 655 14.30 -5.40 -10.11
CA ALA A 655 14.58 -3.97 -10.22
C ALA A 655 13.50 -3.26 -11.07
N LYS A 656 13.01 -3.89 -12.15
CA LYS A 656 11.91 -3.37 -12.98
C LYS A 656 10.61 -3.28 -12.19
N LYS A 657 10.19 -4.35 -11.51
CA LYS A 657 8.98 -4.37 -10.67
C LYS A 657 9.03 -3.32 -9.57
N ARG A 658 10.18 -3.18 -8.90
CA ARG A 658 10.42 -2.18 -7.86
C ARG A 658 10.37 -0.75 -8.41
N LEU A 659 11.01 -0.50 -9.54
CA LEU A 659 10.99 0.82 -10.19
C LEU A 659 9.60 1.17 -10.74
N ARG A 660 8.83 0.19 -11.22
CA ARG A 660 7.42 0.38 -11.59
C ARG A 660 6.57 0.71 -10.37
N ALA A 661 6.77 -0.01 -9.26
CA ALA A 661 6.04 0.23 -8.01
C ALA A 661 6.27 1.64 -7.42
N ILE A 662 7.47 2.23 -7.56
CA ILE A 662 7.71 3.60 -7.08
C ILE A 662 7.03 4.67 -7.97
N VAL A 663 6.87 4.40 -9.28
CA VAL A 663 6.12 5.25 -10.22
C VAL A 663 4.63 5.15 -9.93
N GLU A 664 4.07 3.94 -9.82
CA GLU A 664 2.66 3.70 -9.48
C GLU A 664 2.27 4.33 -8.13
N ALA A 665 3.20 4.35 -7.17
CA ALA A 665 3.00 4.97 -5.87
C ALA A 665 3.26 6.49 -5.89
N SER A 666 3.10 7.19 -7.02
CA SER A 666 3.33 8.64 -7.13
C SER A 666 2.42 9.48 -6.23
N ASP A 667 1.30 8.90 -5.77
CA ASP A 667 0.33 9.59 -4.93
C ASP A 667 0.83 9.79 -3.49
N LEU A 668 0.45 10.95 -2.93
CA LEU A 668 0.66 11.29 -1.52
C LEU A 668 -0.17 10.35 -0.63
N GLY A 669 0.45 9.76 0.40
CA GLY A 669 -0.18 8.81 1.32
C GLY A 669 -0.01 7.33 0.93
N SER A 670 0.79 7.03 -0.09
CA SER A 670 1.07 5.66 -0.56
C SER A 670 2.11 4.90 0.27
N GLY A 671 2.68 5.51 1.32
CA GLY A 671 3.75 4.92 2.13
C GLY A 671 3.38 3.59 2.78
N PHE A 672 2.08 3.40 3.08
CA PHE A 672 1.55 2.13 3.55
C PHE A 672 1.56 1.05 2.46
N GLN A 673 1.04 1.36 1.26
CA GLN A 673 1.03 0.44 0.12
C GLN A 673 2.46 0.07 -0.32
N ILE A 674 3.40 1.01 -0.22
CA ILE A 674 4.81 0.78 -0.49
C ILE A 674 5.44 -0.17 0.53
N ALA A 675 5.11 -0.04 1.81
CA ALA A 675 5.57 -1.01 2.81
C ALA A 675 5.03 -2.42 2.52
N MET A 676 3.81 -2.54 1.98
CA MET A 676 3.24 -3.83 1.58
C MET A 676 3.98 -4.41 0.38
N LYS A 677 4.18 -3.61 -0.68
CA LYS A 677 4.96 -4.03 -1.86
C LYS A 677 6.41 -4.36 -1.50
N ASP A 678 7.05 -3.61 -0.59
CA ASP A 678 8.43 -3.89 -0.15
C ASP A 678 8.52 -5.21 0.64
N LEU A 679 7.49 -5.53 1.44
CA LEU A 679 7.35 -6.82 2.11
C LEU A 679 7.19 -7.98 1.11
N GLU A 680 6.37 -7.80 0.08
CA GLU A 680 6.19 -8.78 -1.00
C GLU A 680 7.49 -9.01 -1.79
N ILE A 681 8.21 -7.93 -2.10
CA ILE A 681 9.42 -7.95 -2.95
C ILE A 681 10.63 -8.51 -2.20
N ARG A 682 10.82 -8.17 -0.92
CA ARG A 682 12.01 -8.61 -0.14
C ARG A 682 11.84 -9.94 0.58
N GLY A 683 10.59 -10.39 0.80
CA GLY A 683 10.28 -11.55 1.63
C GLY A 683 10.48 -11.31 3.13
N ALA A 684 9.96 -12.20 3.99
CA ALA A 684 9.87 -11.97 5.44
C ALA A 684 11.12 -12.25 6.28
N GLY A 685 12.29 -12.34 5.65
CA GLY A 685 13.54 -12.55 6.37
C GLY A 685 13.63 -11.60 7.57
N ASP A 686 13.67 -10.30 7.37
CA ASP A 686 13.97 -9.34 8.45
C ASP A 686 12.87 -9.13 9.51
N ILE A 687 11.72 -9.80 9.42
CA ILE A 687 10.54 -9.51 10.25
C ILE A 687 10.68 -10.03 11.68
N LEU A 688 11.32 -11.18 11.90
CA LEU A 688 11.28 -11.86 13.20
C LEU A 688 12.66 -12.24 13.75
N GLY A 689 13.64 -11.35 13.60
CA GLY A 689 14.96 -11.51 14.22
C GLY A 689 15.76 -12.72 13.71
N ALA A 690 17.06 -12.72 14.04
CA ALA A 690 18.07 -13.61 13.48
C ALA A 690 17.73 -15.13 13.56
N ASN A 691 16.91 -15.55 14.51
CA ASN A 691 16.66 -16.97 14.79
C ASN A 691 15.43 -17.56 14.09
N GLN A 692 14.57 -16.75 13.45
CA GLN A 692 13.28 -17.23 12.91
C GLN A 692 13.23 -17.26 11.37
N HIS A 693 14.28 -16.76 10.70
CA HIS A 693 14.41 -16.71 9.23
C HIS A 693 14.17 -18.08 8.56
N GLY A 694 14.63 -19.16 9.18
CA GLY A 694 14.55 -20.51 8.60
C GLY A 694 13.15 -21.11 8.57
N VAL A 695 12.24 -20.73 9.47
CA VAL A 695 10.89 -21.32 9.55
C VAL A 695 9.93 -20.61 8.57
N ILE A 696 10.06 -19.29 8.43
CA ILE A 696 9.20 -18.51 7.54
C ILE A 696 9.47 -18.85 6.07
N ASN A 697 10.74 -19.05 5.69
CA ASN A 697 11.09 -19.43 4.32
C ASN A 697 10.48 -20.78 3.91
N VAL A 698 10.19 -21.69 4.84
CA VAL A 698 9.63 -23.01 4.49
C VAL A 698 8.09 -22.99 4.44
N VAL A 699 7.43 -22.04 5.10
CA VAL A 699 5.96 -22.02 5.26
C VAL A 699 5.30 -20.86 4.51
N GLY A 700 6.05 -19.80 4.22
CA GLY A 700 5.57 -18.57 3.61
C GLY A 700 5.05 -17.56 4.63
N VAL A 701 5.31 -16.28 4.36
CA VAL A 701 4.94 -15.16 5.26
C VAL A 701 3.45 -15.13 5.56
N THR A 702 2.64 -15.18 4.50
CA THR A 702 1.17 -15.12 4.54
C THR A 702 0.58 -16.13 5.51
N HIS A 703 1.02 -17.38 5.37
CA HIS A 703 0.52 -18.48 6.18
C HIS A 703 0.99 -18.35 7.63
N PHE A 704 2.25 -17.96 7.85
CA PHE A 704 2.80 -17.70 9.18
C PHE A 704 2.02 -16.61 9.92
N MET A 705 1.73 -15.48 9.28
CA MET A 705 0.97 -14.38 9.90
C MET A 705 -0.44 -14.84 10.29
N ARG A 706 -1.12 -15.57 9.40
CA ARG A 706 -2.46 -16.12 9.70
C ARG A 706 -2.44 -17.05 10.92
N MET A 707 -1.42 -17.89 11.05
CA MET A 707 -1.25 -18.76 12.23
C MET A 707 -1.01 -17.97 13.51
N LEU A 708 -0.19 -16.91 13.44
CA LEU A 708 0.07 -16.03 14.57
C LEU A 708 -1.20 -15.29 15.02
N ASN A 709 -1.97 -14.74 14.08
CA ASN A 709 -3.23 -14.04 14.37
C ASN A 709 -4.22 -14.97 15.08
N LYS A 710 -4.40 -16.19 14.55
CA LYS A 710 -5.26 -17.21 15.16
C LYS A 710 -4.78 -17.58 16.57
N ALA A 711 -3.47 -17.76 16.77
CA ALA A 711 -2.93 -18.06 18.10
C ALA A 711 -3.18 -16.93 19.10
N VAL A 712 -3.11 -15.66 18.68
CA VAL A 712 -3.44 -14.51 19.53
C VAL A 712 -4.93 -14.48 19.87
N GLU A 713 -5.81 -14.70 18.89
CA GLU A 713 -7.27 -14.75 19.10
C GLU A 713 -7.68 -15.90 20.03
N ASP A 714 -7.13 -17.10 19.84
CA ASP A 714 -7.40 -18.27 20.67
C ASP A 714 -6.98 -18.01 22.13
N LEU A 715 -5.82 -17.39 22.34
CA LEU A 715 -5.35 -17.05 23.68
C LEU A 715 -6.18 -15.92 24.31
N LYS A 716 -6.58 -14.88 23.55
CA LYS A 716 -7.50 -13.82 24.02
C LYS A 716 -8.87 -14.37 24.42
N ALA A 717 -9.39 -15.35 23.66
CA ALA A 717 -10.67 -15.98 23.93
C ALA A 717 -10.65 -17.02 25.06
N GLY A 718 -9.53 -17.17 25.78
CA GLY A 718 -9.38 -18.17 26.83
C GLY A 718 -9.41 -19.62 26.32
N ARG A 719 -9.31 -19.84 25.01
CA ARG A 719 -9.28 -21.17 24.35
C ARG A 719 -7.89 -21.79 24.41
N ALA A 720 -7.20 -21.64 25.55
CA ALA A 720 -5.84 -22.10 25.72
C ALA A 720 -5.78 -23.58 26.13
N GLY A 721 -5.24 -24.43 25.23
CA GLY A 721 -4.44 -25.58 25.66
C GLY A 721 -5.14 -26.89 26.04
N GLY A 722 -6.40 -27.12 25.66
CA GLY A 722 -6.95 -28.48 25.65
C GLY A 722 -6.61 -29.22 24.34
N PRO A 723 -6.30 -30.53 24.34
CA PRO A 723 -6.38 -31.33 23.12
C PRO A 723 -7.83 -31.27 22.63
N GLY A 724 -8.08 -30.47 21.59
CA GLY A 724 -9.43 -30.09 21.17
C GLY A 724 -9.72 -28.59 21.20
N VAL A 725 -8.73 -27.73 20.89
CA VAL A 725 -9.05 -26.38 20.38
C VAL A 725 -10.04 -26.60 19.24
N ALA A 726 -11.28 -26.15 19.41
CA ALA A 726 -12.34 -26.32 18.44
C ALA A 726 -11.85 -25.94 17.05
N GLU A 727 -11.56 -26.93 16.20
CA GLU A 727 -11.48 -26.70 14.77
C GLU A 727 -12.79 -26.03 14.38
N GLU A 728 -12.71 -24.93 13.63
CA GLU A 728 -13.91 -24.32 13.09
C GLU A 728 -14.65 -25.41 12.33
N GLN A 729 -15.88 -25.74 12.73
CA GLN A 729 -16.65 -26.76 12.04
C GLN A 729 -16.83 -26.28 10.59
N GLU A 730 -16.18 -26.98 9.67
CA GLU A 730 -16.27 -26.69 8.25
C GLU A 730 -17.68 -27.05 7.78
N VAL A 731 -18.31 -26.09 7.08
CA VAL A 731 -19.61 -26.30 6.46
C VAL A 731 -19.39 -26.55 4.98
N SER A 732 -19.68 -27.76 4.52
CA SER A 732 -19.73 -28.07 3.09
C SER A 732 -21.12 -27.75 2.53
N ILE A 733 -21.18 -27.10 1.36
CA ILE A 733 -22.43 -26.83 0.65
C ILE A 733 -22.39 -27.49 -0.73
N GLU A 734 -23.26 -28.48 -0.92
CA GLU A 734 -23.40 -29.25 -2.14
C GLU A 734 -24.81 -29.07 -2.73
N LEU A 735 -25.07 -27.87 -3.26
CA LEU A 735 -26.33 -27.56 -3.93
C LEU A 735 -26.19 -27.63 -5.46
N PRO A 736 -27.23 -28.08 -6.19
CA PRO A 736 -27.21 -28.27 -7.64
C PRO A 736 -27.53 -26.97 -8.38
N ILE A 737 -26.81 -25.90 -8.05
CA ILE A 737 -26.96 -24.57 -8.64
C ILE A 737 -25.63 -24.08 -9.21
N PRO A 738 -25.59 -23.51 -10.43
CA PRO A 738 -24.38 -22.93 -10.99
C PRO A 738 -24.03 -21.66 -10.22
N ALA A 739 -22.88 -21.67 -9.56
CA ALA A 739 -22.39 -20.56 -8.75
C ALA A 739 -20.92 -20.30 -9.09
N PHE A 740 -20.70 -19.33 -9.95
CA PHE A 740 -19.39 -18.88 -10.40
C PHE A 740 -19.50 -17.47 -10.96
N ILE A 741 -18.36 -16.80 -11.16
CA ILE A 741 -18.25 -15.52 -11.81
C ILE A 741 -18.02 -15.76 -13.31
N PRO A 742 -18.93 -15.36 -14.20
CA PRO A 742 -18.72 -15.50 -15.64
C PRO A 742 -17.59 -14.58 -16.15
N ASP A 743 -16.83 -15.01 -17.16
CA ASP A 743 -15.75 -14.19 -17.75
C ASP A 743 -16.29 -12.92 -18.43
N GLN A 744 -17.56 -12.93 -18.82
CA GLN A 744 -18.28 -11.75 -19.33
C GLN A 744 -18.56 -10.69 -18.25
N TYR A 745 -18.49 -11.05 -16.97
CA TYR A 745 -18.69 -10.12 -15.85
C TYR A 745 -17.35 -9.62 -15.29
N ILE A 746 -16.39 -10.52 -15.10
CA ILE A 746 -15.02 -10.16 -14.73
C ILE A 746 -14.07 -10.86 -15.70
N VAL A 747 -13.53 -10.08 -16.65
CA VAL A 747 -12.63 -10.56 -17.72
C VAL A 747 -11.24 -10.89 -17.17
N ASN A 748 -10.73 -10.04 -16.28
CA ASN A 748 -9.41 -10.20 -15.71
C ASN A 748 -9.43 -11.30 -14.63
N SER A 749 -8.73 -12.40 -14.91
CA SER A 749 -8.61 -13.53 -14.01
C SER A 749 -8.06 -13.17 -12.62
N LYS A 750 -7.21 -12.14 -12.51
CA LYS A 750 -6.66 -11.70 -11.21
C LYS A 750 -7.75 -11.11 -10.32
N ASP A 751 -8.53 -10.18 -10.89
CA ASP A 751 -9.62 -9.51 -10.19
C ASP A 751 -10.69 -10.53 -9.80
N LYS A 752 -10.98 -11.47 -10.71
CA LYS A 752 -11.87 -12.61 -10.48
C LYS A 752 -11.45 -13.47 -9.28
N ILE A 753 -10.16 -13.81 -9.17
CA ILE A 753 -9.62 -14.57 -8.02
C ILE A 753 -9.70 -13.74 -6.73
N GLY A 754 -9.38 -12.45 -6.79
CA GLY A 754 -9.50 -11.54 -5.64
C GLY A 754 -10.93 -11.49 -5.10
N VAL A 755 -11.92 -11.37 -5.98
CA VAL A 755 -13.34 -11.41 -5.61
C VAL A 755 -13.72 -12.76 -4.99
N TYR A 756 -13.25 -13.88 -5.54
CA TYR A 756 -13.51 -15.20 -4.97
C TYR A 756 -12.93 -15.36 -3.55
N GLN A 757 -11.70 -14.92 -3.32
CA GLN A 757 -11.08 -14.96 -1.99
C GLN A 757 -11.83 -14.06 -1.00
N LYS A 758 -12.19 -12.84 -1.42
CA LYS A 758 -12.97 -11.90 -0.63
C LYS A 758 -14.31 -12.50 -0.20
N LEU A 759 -15.03 -13.09 -1.14
CA LEU A 759 -16.30 -13.78 -0.91
C LEU A 759 -16.17 -15.00 0.02
N ALA A 760 -15.10 -15.80 -0.11
CA ALA A 760 -14.84 -16.95 0.76
C ALA A 760 -14.53 -16.56 2.21
N ALA A 761 -13.90 -15.40 2.43
CA ALA A 761 -13.52 -14.87 3.74
C ALA A 761 -14.67 -14.19 4.50
N VAL A 762 -15.83 -13.95 3.88
CA VAL A 762 -16.96 -13.28 4.54
C VAL A 762 -17.55 -14.15 5.66
N GLY A 763 -17.49 -13.64 6.90
CA GLY A 763 -18.07 -14.29 8.07
C GLY A 763 -19.44 -13.73 8.53
N GLU A 764 -19.84 -12.57 8.02
CA GLU A 764 -21.04 -11.85 8.48
C GLU A 764 -21.92 -11.35 7.33
N LEU A 765 -23.25 -11.40 7.53
CA LEU A 765 -24.22 -10.97 6.51
C LEU A 765 -24.16 -9.47 6.20
N ALA A 766 -23.86 -8.64 7.20
CA ALA A 766 -23.69 -7.20 7.00
C ALA A 766 -22.55 -6.93 6.01
N TYR A 767 -21.41 -7.62 6.21
CA TYR A 767 -20.26 -7.50 5.33
C TYR A 767 -20.54 -8.06 3.92
N LEU A 768 -21.27 -9.17 3.81
CA LEU A 768 -21.68 -9.72 2.52
C LEU A 768 -22.49 -8.69 1.68
N SER A 769 -23.34 -7.90 2.33
CA SER A 769 -24.10 -6.84 1.67
C SER A 769 -23.20 -5.70 1.17
N GLU A 770 -22.17 -5.32 1.94
CA GLU A 770 -21.21 -4.30 1.51
C GLU A 770 -20.40 -4.76 0.29
N VAL A 771 -19.92 -6.01 0.29
CA VAL A 771 -19.20 -6.60 -0.86
C VAL A 771 -20.10 -6.65 -2.10
N ARG A 772 -21.40 -6.90 -1.93
CA ARG A 772 -22.38 -6.87 -3.01
C ARG A 772 -22.51 -5.49 -3.64
N GLU A 773 -22.60 -4.43 -2.83
CA GLU A 773 -22.69 -3.06 -3.32
C GLU A 773 -21.43 -2.63 -4.07
N GLU A 774 -20.25 -3.01 -3.55
CA GLU A 774 -18.96 -2.76 -4.18
C GLU A 774 -18.85 -3.40 -5.57
N LEU A 775 -19.17 -4.69 -5.69
CA LEU A 775 -19.14 -5.41 -6.97
C LEU A 775 -20.08 -4.82 -8.02
N VAL A 776 -21.24 -4.29 -7.60
CA VAL A 776 -22.18 -3.63 -8.50
C VAL A 776 -21.68 -2.26 -8.94
N GLN A 777 -20.98 -1.54 -8.07
CA GLN A 777 -20.36 -0.27 -8.41
C GLN A 777 -19.21 -0.45 -9.41
N GLU A 778 -18.40 -1.49 -9.23
CA GLU A 778 -17.20 -1.73 -10.02
C GLU A 778 -17.48 -2.44 -11.36
N PHE A 779 -18.30 -3.50 -11.36
CA PHE A 779 -18.52 -4.36 -12.53
C PHE A 779 -19.95 -4.29 -13.09
N GLY A 780 -20.84 -3.51 -12.48
CA GLY A 780 -22.21 -3.33 -12.96
C GLY A 780 -23.17 -4.46 -12.54
N LYS A 781 -24.09 -4.85 -13.43
CA LYS A 781 -25.18 -5.79 -13.08
C LYS A 781 -24.68 -7.23 -12.93
N MET A 782 -24.86 -7.81 -11.74
CA MET A 782 -24.49 -9.21 -11.47
C MET A 782 -25.32 -10.22 -12.28
N PRO A 783 -24.67 -11.14 -13.01
CA PRO A 783 -25.32 -12.31 -13.61
C PRO A 783 -25.94 -13.24 -12.57
N ARG A 784 -26.82 -14.14 -13.04
CA ARG A 784 -27.52 -15.11 -12.19
C ARG A 784 -26.55 -16.03 -11.44
N GLU A 785 -25.44 -16.40 -12.07
CA GLU A 785 -24.40 -17.26 -11.53
C GLU A 785 -23.67 -16.57 -10.35
N VAL A 786 -23.45 -15.26 -10.44
CA VAL A 786 -22.87 -14.45 -9.35
C VAL A 786 -23.87 -14.31 -8.20
N LEU A 787 -25.14 -14.05 -8.50
CA LEU A 787 -26.19 -14.00 -7.47
C LEU A 787 -26.32 -15.33 -6.72
N ASN A 788 -26.20 -16.46 -7.42
CA ASN A 788 -26.18 -17.78 -6.79
C ASN A 788 -24.99 -17.96 -5.84
N LEU A 789 -23.80 -17.45 -6.21
CA LEU A 789 -22.61 -17.49 -5.37
C LEU A 789 -22.82 -16.74 -4.04
N PHE A 790 -23.40 -15.53 -4.10
CA PHE A 790 -23.78 -14.79 -2.89
C PHE A 790 -24.75 -15.57 -1.99
N ARG A 791 -25.75 -16.24 -2.59
CA ARG A 791 -26.70 -17.07 -1.84
C ARG A 791 -26.04 -18.28 -1.18
N ILE A 792 -25.07 -18.92 -1.85
CA ILE A 792 -24.31 -20.04 -1.25
C ILE A 792 -23.55 -19.56 -0.01
N ILE A 793 -22.90 -18.40 -0.09
CA ILE A 793 -22.15 -17.83 1.04
C ILE A 793 -23.08 -17.43 2.18
N GLU A 794 -24.24 -16.84 1.87
CA GLU A 794 -25.29 -16.56 2.85
C GLU A 794 -25.73 -17.83 3.60
N VAL A 795 -26.01 -18.92 2.86
CA VAL A 795 -26.33 -20.22 3.45
C VAL A 795 -25.16 -20.75 4.28
N LYS A 796 -23.91 -20.54 3.86
CA LYS A 796 -22.70 -20.96 4.61
C LYS A 796 -22.61 -20.26 5.95
N ILE A 797 -22.82 -18.94 5.96
CA ILE A 797 -22.80 -18.12 7.18
C ILE A 797 -23.90 -18.55 8.14
N LEU A 798 -25.13 -18.73 7.64
CA LEU A 798 -26.26 -19.18 8.45
C LEU A 798 -26.07 -20.60 8.99
N SER A 799 -25.59 -21.52 8.15
CA SER A 799 -25.32 -22.92 8.53
C SER A 799 -24.23 -23.02 9.60
N LYS A 800 -23.16 -22.20 9.49
CA LYS A 800 -22.10 -22.12 10.50
C LYS A 800 -22.65 -21.62 11.84
N LYS A 801 -23.52 -20.60 11.82
CA LYS A 801 -24.20 -20.10 13.03
C LYS A 801 -25.15 -21.13 13.65
N ALA A 802 -25.78 -21.96 12.82
CA ALA A 802 -26.68 -23.04 13.24
C ALA A 802 -25.94 -24.31 13.69
N GLY A 803 -24.62 -24.41 13.53
CA GLY A 803 -23.82 -25.58 13.89
C GLY A 803 -23.97 -26.77 12.92
N LEU A 804 -24.38 -26.52 11.68
CA LEU A 804 -24.44 -27.54 10.62
C LEU A 804 -23.04 -27.78 10.04
N THR A 805 -22.75 -29.01 9.61
CA THR A 805 -21.48 -29.41 8.97
C THR A 805 -21.63 -29.67 7.48
N ASN A 806 -22.83 -30.04 7.02
CA ASN A 806 -23.07 -30.31 5.60
C ASN A 806 -24.49 -29.91 5.18
N VAL A 807 -24.60 -29.32 3.99
CA VAL A 807 -25.86 -28.99 3.33
C VAL A 807 -25.81 -29.55 1.91
N ARG A 808 -26.49 -30.66 1.67
CA ARG A 808 -26.40 -31.41 0.40
C ARG A 808 -27.77 -31.64 -0.21
N ALA A 809 -27.88 -31.54 -1.53
CA ALA A 809 -29.05 -32.03 -2.24
C ALA A 809 -28.88 -33.51 -2.61
N GLU A 810 -29.80 -34.37 -2.17
CA GLU A 810 -29.83 -35.79 -2.55
C GLU A 810 -31.07 -36.09 -3.39
N THR A 811 -30.94 -37.04 -4.31
CA THR A 811 -32.07 -37.51 -5.13
C THR A 811 -32.66 -38.73 -4.45
N VAL A 812 -33.95 -38.67 -4.11
CA VAL A 812 -34.63 -39.78 -3.43
C VAL A 812 -34.67 -41.00 -4.35
N MET A 813 -34.28 -42.17 -3.83
CA MET A 813 -34.31 -43.42 -4.60
C MET A 813 -35.74 -43.71 -5.11
N GLY A 814 -35.93 -43.64 -6.43
CA GLY A 814 -37.19 -43.95 -7.11
C GLY A 814 -38.09 -42.74 -7.46
N GLY A 815 -37.67 -41.51 -7.18
CA GLY A 815 -38.43 -40.28 -7.48
C GLY A 815 -37.65 -39.22 -8.28
N LYS A 816 -38.38 -38.25 -8.86
CA LYS A 816 -37.80 -37.02 -9.46
C LYS A 816 -37.57 -35.90 -8.44
N GLU A 817 -37.94 -36.11 -7.18
CA GLU A 817 -37.84 -35.11 -6.12
C GLU A 817 -36.42 -35.10 -5.52
N LYS A 818 -35.89 -33.88 -5.30
CA LYS A 818 -34.61 -33.65 -4.63
C LYS A 818 -34.89 -33.16 -3.21
N GLU A 819 -34.29 -33.81 -2.22
CA GLU A 819 -34.36 -33.39 -0.82
C GLU A 819 -33.07 -32.67 -0.42
N ILE A 820 -33.17 -31.71 0.50
CA ILE A 820 -32.00 -31.05 1.09
C ILE A 820 -31.72 -31.73 2.42
N VAL A 821 -30.59 -32.41 2.49
CA VAL A 821 -30.08 -33.08 3.69
C VAL A 821 -29.17 -32.12 4.44
N LEU A 822 -29.51 -31.85 5.70
CA LEU A 822 -28.71 -31.03 6.62
C LEU A 822 -28.04 -31.95 7.65
N THR A 823 -26.71 -32.00 7.65
CA THR A 823 -25.95 -32.72 8.66
C THR A 823 -25.61 -31.78 9.80
N MET A 824 -26.03 -32.13 11.01
CA MET A 824 -25.73 -31.39 12.24
C MET A 824 -24.35 -31.79 12.77
N GLY A 825 -23.59 -30.84 13.31
CA GLY A 825 -22.35 -31.15 14.02
C GLY A 825 -22.62 -31.68 15.43
N ASP A 826 -21.60 -32.28 16.05
CA ASP A 826 -21.66 -32.92 17.38
C ASP A 826 -22.13 -32.01 18.53
N ARG A 827 -22.24 -30.70 18.28
CA ARG A 827 -22.64 -29.67 19.27
C ARG A 827 -24.11 -29.26 19.16
N VAL A 828 -24.81 -29.74 18.13
CA VAL A 828 -26.22 -29.40 17.91
C VAL A 828 -27.07 -30.56 18.39
N THR A 829 -27.74 -30.37 19.52
CA THR A 829 -28.77 -31.29 20.00
C THR A 829 -30.09 -30.99 19.28
N PRO A 830 -30.70 -31.95 18.58
CA PRO A 830 -32.08 -31.81 18.12
C PRO A 830 -32.97 -31.57 19.34
N ALA A 831 -33.84 -30.56 19.26
CA ALA A 831 -34.83 -30.26 20.29
C ALA A 831 -35.94 -31.31 20.32
#